data_AF-A0A662BKA3-F1
#
_entry.id   AF-A0A662BKA3-F1
#
_cell.length_a   1.000
_cell.length_b   1.000
_cell.length_c   1.000
_cell.angle_alpha   90.00
_cell.angle_beta   90.00
_cell.angle_gamma   90.00
#
_symmetry.space_group_name_H-M   'P 1'
#
loop_
_entity.id
_entity.type
_entity.pdbx_description
1 polymer ?
#
loop_
_entity_poly.entity_id
_entity_poly.type
_entity_poly.pdbx_seq_one_letter_code
_entity_poly.pdbx_strand_id
1 'polypeptide(L)'
;IGFCSVELKGQQIDKNKQLVYNLDELKTGEFLHDFMMIGPFPNQLPDGVKEYFHLDKTCLGFANDYLESAGGEKNAKPYIGQEIVYGNDKKLSWKIVHSTSDIVDLKKIFSPNDKVVAYVALWIDSDKEVEKLMGIGSNDGMKVSLNGEMLIKVHKPRTVTIDAEYLKLNLKKGKNLLLIKIEQSFGGWGFVLRPVDNKTAWKQVQKHIDVAMDSEFIVDGDVIRGTVGSNNIVGQLSGLPVAEVNFKSIAGSHSKTLNVPVGTKLALKKSDFPDDEYTITTTFKTDNSSYTSYAYMNTVVDVVKETRQWIYKDLPKAPESPMANYYKDFINTTQWLDQANKLWEHPYGYRRYLDGIKNAHKGTKKLINSKNPFDVVFPAPQDVKFGNSSVIVSSEWQIVDPNRTDDFIEVKLNDFWKKEFGTSPVYIQDHKKKKTIVLELSNSKKIWKLEGSYIIEITKEKVSIKAKSRQGLFYGISTLIQALEQNTTLLIGTINDHPAYPVRSVVLTKVKAVINDDFKTYIKQLSDLRYNEIYLPSNAYLHLDDPKRLKEIEEVFAYCKSHFIEPVAYFETFGAGTLTRVLDPCLDEGIFHKNEVWKVPGSGIIELDVPRIQDCQNTSIHIYTKAGKELERYTDYKVLSTEKPKILIQDQKLYHTELILNYDAVDFSGFPHPASCPSDPHGWELQENVILNTLTLLKPKKLHISQDEVGFMNKCSRCLARGLTNKEIMIDQITKVHKIIRKYDRDVEIYIWGDMFNDFQNAPKVDVEGSITGLPKDILVHDWNYIGVYHSDKMKTVNQMNFYLDRDYRTGGVVWFEPANILDVMLTGEKHKGKFLGIMHSAWAKFEHSLLPTAEANWSGKTILNKLEF
;
A
#
# COMPACT_ATOMS: atom_id res chain seq x y z
N ILE A 1 -20.05 15.50 -30.48
CA ILE A 1 -18.78 14.86 -30.90
C ILE A 1 -19.09 14.11 -32.19
N GLY A 2 -18.44 14.50 -33.29
CA GLY A 2 -18.76 14.01 -34.63
C GLY A 2 -18.39 12.54 -34.81
N PHE A 3 -19.34 11.74 -35.28
CA PHE A 3 -19.04 10.43 -35.84
C PHE A 3 -18.24 10.66 -37.12
N CYS A 4 -16.95 10.34 -37.13
CA CYS A 4 -16.27 10.06 -38.38
C CYS A 4 -16.83 8.74 -38.91
N SER A 5 -17.60 8.80 -40.00
CA SER A 5 -17.89 7.65 -40.84
C SER A 5 -16.58 7.25 -41.51
N VAL A 6 -15.82 6.35 -40.88
CA VAL A 6 -14.80 5.59 -41.59
C VAL A 6 -15.54 4.51 -42.38
N GLU A 7 -15.38 4.49 -43.69
CA GLU A 7 -15.85 3.39 -44.53
C GLU A 7 -15.17 2.09 -44.07
N LEU A 8 -15.89 1.28 -43.31
CA LEU A 8 -15.56 -0.13 -43.17
C LEU A 8 -15.55 -0.72 -44.58
N LYS A 9 -14.51 -1.46 -44.95
CA LYS A 9 -14.52 -2.20 -46.21
C LYS A 9 -15.76 -3.09 -46.18
N GLY A 10 -16.69 -2.88 -47.11
CA GLY A 10 -17.99 -3.57 -47.17
C GLY A 10 -17.95 -5.10 -47.29
N GLN A 11 -16.77 -5.72 -47.18
CA GLN A 11 -16.55 -7.17 -47.15
C GLN A 11 -16.65 -7.80 -45.74
N GLN A 12 -16.63 -7.02 -44.65
CA GLN A 12 -16.64 -7.55 -43.27
C GLN A 12 -18.03 -7.73 -42.64
N ILE A 13 -19.09 -7.17 -43.23
CA ILE A 13 -20.47 -7.35 -42.75
C ILE A 13 -21.20 -8.32 -43.66
N ASP A 14 -21.70 -9.41 -43.10
CA ASP A 14 -22.39 -10.43 -43.89
C ASP A 14 -23.89 -10.13 -44.12
N LYS A 15 -24.56 -11.00 -44.89
CA LYS A 15 -26.01 -10.91 -45.16
C LYS A 15 -26.90 -10.95 -43.91
N ASN A 16 -26.40 -11.48 -42.81
CA ASN A 16 -27.11 -11.53 -41.53
C ASN A 16 -26.80 -10.30 -40.65
N LYS A 17 -26.14 -9.27 -41.20
CA LYS A 17 -25.69 -8.07 -40.48
C LYS A 17 -24.74 -8.41 -39.33
N GLN A 18 -23.86 -9.38 -39.52
CA GLN A 18 -22.84 -9.76 -38.55
C GLN A 18 -21.49 -9.22 -38.99
N LEU A 19 -20.69 -8.70 -38.05
CA LEU A 19 -19.27 -8.43 -38.30
C LEU A 19 -18.51 -9.75 -38.27
N VAL A 20 -17.99 -10.17 -39.43
CA VAL A 20 -17.33 -11.45 -39.63
C VAL A 20 -15.88 -11.20 -40.07
N TYR A 21 -14.94 -11.79 -39.33
CA TYR A 21 -13.56 -11.92 -39.73
C TYR A 21 -13.34 -13.29 -40.36
N ASN A 22 -12.78 -13.32 -41.56
CA ASN A 22 -12.25 -14.58 -42.09
C ASN A 22 -11.01 -14.97 -41.27
N LEU A 23 -10.81 -16.25 -41.00
CA LEU A 23 -9.68 -16.70 -40.18
C LEU A 23 -8.32 -16.19 -40.71
N ASP A 24 -8.16 -16.07 -42.03
CA ASP A 24 -6.93 -15.59 -42.68
C ASP A 24 -6.69 -14.08 -42.50
N GLU A 25 -7.72 -13.31 -42.13
CA GLU A 25 -7.61 -11.89 -41.79
C GLU A 25 -7.06 -11.68 -40.37
N LEU A 26 -7.13 -12.70 -39.51
CA LEU A 26 -6.59 -12.68 -38.15
C LEU A 26 -5.07 -12.90 -38.18
N LYS A 27 -4.33 -11.89 -38.65
CA LYS A 27 -2.87 -11.91 -38.75
C LYS A 27 -2.22 -11.82 -37.37
N THR A 28 -1.22 -12.67 -37.15
CA THR A 28 -0.47 -12.71 -35.89
C THR A 28 0.22 -11.36 -35.62
N GLY A 29 -0.02 -10.81 -34.43
CA GLY A 29 0.60 -9.59 -33.94
C GLY A 29 -0.23 -8.32 -34.18
N GLU A 30 -1.17 -8.31 -35.12
CA GLU A 30 -2.03 -7.17 -35.44
C GLU A 30 -3.21 -7.05 -34.46
N PHE A 31 -3.46 -5.84 -33.94
CA PHE A 31 -4.59 -5.58 -33.06
C PHE A 31 -5.90 -5.50 -33.83
N LEU A 32 -6.97 -5.99 -33.20
CA LEU A 32 -8.32 -5.84 -33.76
C LEU A 32 -8.90 -4.50 -33.34
N HIS A 33 -9.47 -3.79 -34.30
CA HIS A 33 -10.01 -2.44 -34.10
C HIS A 33 -11.52 -2.36 -34.33
N ASP A 34 -12.11 -3.31 -35.06
CA ASP A 34 -13.53 -3.31 -35.39
C ASP A 34 -14.29 -4.39 -34.61
N PHE A 35 -15.35 -3.98 -33.94
CA PHE A 35 -16.15 -4.86 -33.08
C PHE A 35 -17.64 -4.54 -33.17
N MET A 36 -18.48 -5.55 -32.93
CA MET A 36 -19.85 -5.29 -32.52
C MET A 36 -19.88 -5.09 -31.01
N MET A 37 -20.54 -4.03 -30.55
CA MET A 37 -20.67 -3.74 -29.13
C MET A 37 -22.10 -3.36 -28.74
N ILE A 38 -22.46 -3.70 -27.51
CA ILE A 38 -23.71 -3.26 -26.87
C ILE A 38 -23.46 -2.94 -25.39
N GLY A 39 -24.00 -1.81 -24.96
CA GLY A 39 -23.81 -1.27 -23.62
C GLY A 39 -24.11 0.24 -23.60
N PRO A 40 -23.87 0.91 -22.46
CA PRO A 40 -23.53 0.30 -21.18
C PRO A 40 -24.78 -0.25 -20.45
N PHE A 41 -24.68 -1.45 -19.88
CA PHE A 41 -25.64 -2.00 -18.93
C PHE A 41 -25.24 -1.62 -17.49
N PRO A 42 -26.19 -1.51 -16.55
CA PRO A 42 -25.87 -1.13 -15.17
C PRO A 42 -25.07 -2.21 -14.44
N ASN A 43 -24.17 -1.82 -13.55
CA ASN A 43 -23.48 -2.71 -12.61
C ASN A 43 -23.64 -2.20 -11.18
N GLN A 44 -24.89 -2.25 -10.69
CA GLN A 44 -25.27 -1.65 -9.41
C GLN A 44 -24.74 -2.47 -8.23
N LEU A 45 -24.49 -1.76 -7.12
CA LEU A 45 -24.25 -2.36 -5.82
C LEU A 45 -25.59 -2.79 -5.20
N PRO A 46 -25.62 -3.82 -4.34
CA PRO A 46 -26.79 -4.13 -3.51
C PRO A 46 -27.20 -2.95 -2.63
N ASP A 47 -28.48 -2.91 -2.26
CA ASP A 47 -29.01 -1.89 -1.35
C ASP A 47 -28.23 -1.85 -0.03
N GLY A 48 -27.81 -0.65 0.38
CA GLY A 48 -27.05 -0.42 1.60
C GLY A 48 -25.53 -0.64 1.48
N VAL A 49 -25.04 -1.18 0.36
CA VAL A 49 -23.60 -1.34 0.11
C VAL A 49 -23.04 -0.07 -0.54
N LYS A 50 -22.09 0.58 0.14
CA LYS A 50 -21.45 1.82 -0.34
C LYS A 50 -20.06 1.58 -0.96
N GLU A 51 -19.40 0.50 -0.57
CA GLU A 51 -18.07 0.13 -1.05
C GLU A 51 -18.18 -0.84 -2.22
N TYR A 52 -17.42 -0.56 -3.28
CA TYR A 52 -17.43 -1.34 -4.49
C TYR A 52 -16.30 -2.37 -4.42
N PHE A 53 -16.67 -3.64 -4.24
CA PHE A 53 -15.75 -4.77 -4.29
C PHE A 53 -16.03 -5.59 -5.55
N HIS A 54 -15.00 -6.10 -6.24
CA HIS A 54 -15.13 -6.97 -7.43
C HIS A 54 -15.54 -8.39 -7.04
N LEU A 55 -16.76 -8.55 -6.52
CA LEU A 55 -17.33 -9.83 -6.15
C LEU A 55 -18.67 -10.01 -6.85
N ASP A 56 -19.04 -11.24 -7.18
CA ASP A 56 -20.33 -11.53 -7.83
C ASP A 56 -21.54 -11.03 -7.01
N LYS A 57 -21.39 -10.89 -5.68
CA LYS A 57 -22.41 -10.38 -4.76
C LYS A 57 -22.50 -8.86 -4.68
N THR A 58 -21.50 -8.13 -5.17
CA THR A 58 -21.43 -6.65 -5.14
C THR A 58 -21.44 -6.05 -6.54
N CYS A 59 -20.98 -6.77 -7.55
CA CYS A 59 -21.04 -6.39 -8.96
C CYS A 59 -22.22 -7.08 -9.66
N LEU A 60 -23.43 -6.62 -9.35
CA LEU A 60 -24.66 -7.30 -9.79
C LEU A 60 -24.77 -7.39 -11.32
N GLY A 61 -24.28 -6.39 -12.05
CA GLY A 61 -24.27 -6.39 -13.51
C GLY A 61 -23.28 -7.37 -14.13
N PHE A 62 -22.14 -7.61 -13.48
CA PHE A 62 -21.19 -8.64 -13.94
C PHE A 62 -21.77 -10.05 -13.79
N ALA A 63 -22.52 -10.30 -12.71
CA ALA A 63 -23.25 -11.54 -12.50
C ALA A 63 -24.47 -11.69 -13.44
N ASN A 64 -25.20 -10.60 -13.69
CA ASN A 64 -26.46 -10.61 -14.44
C ASN A 64 -26.29 -10.89 -15.94
N ASP A 65 -27.04 -11.83 -16.48
CA ASP A 65 -27.12 -12.07 -17.92
C ASP A 65 -28.03 -11.01 -18.57
N TYR A 66 -27.43 -10.01 -19.21
CA TYR A 66 -28.19 -8.94 -19.88
C TYR A 66 -28.69 -9.35 -21.27
N LEU A 67 -28.24 -10.48 -21.81
CA LEU A 67 -28.63 -10.97 -23.13
C LEU A 67 -29.79 -11.97 -23.06
N GLU A 68 -30.44 -12.12 -21.90
CA GLU A 68 -31.55 -13.06 -21.65
C GLU A 68 -32.66 -12.96 -22.71
N SER A 69 -33.07 -11.74 -23.07
CA SER A 69 -34.08 -11.49 -24.11
C SER A 69 -33.70 -11.97 -25.52
N ALA A 70 -32.43 -12.32 -25.74
CA ALA A 70 -31.90 -12.90 -26.97
C ALA A 70 -31.35 -14.33 -26.78
N GLY A 71 -31.78 -15.05 -25.74
CA GLY A 71 -31.38 -16.43 -25.46
C GLY A 71 -30.22 -16.56 -24.45
N GLY A 72 -29.82 -15.46 -23.81
CA GLY A 72 -28.77 -15.40 -22.80
C GLY A 72 -27.36 -15.44 -23.37
N GLU A 73 -26.36 -15.16 -22.52
CA GLU A 73 -24.92 -15.20 -22.83
C GLU A 73 -24.50 -16.52 -23.52
N LYS A 74 -25.20 -17.62 -23.25
CA LYS A 74 -24.94 -18.94 -23.82
C LYS A 74 -25.47 -19.12 -25.26
N ASN A 75 -26.67 -18.62 -25.58
CA ASN A 75 -27.30 -18.87 -26.88
C ASN A 75 -27.43 -17.64 -27.78
N ALA A 76 -26.88 -16.49 -27.35
CA ALA A 76 -26.93 -15.25 -28.10
C ALA A 76 -26.36 -15.42 -29.51
N LYS A 77 -27.02 -14.78 -30.48
CA LYS A 77 -26.56 -14.68 -31.88
C LYS A 77 -26.57 -13.22 -32.32
N PRO A 78 -25.60 -12.40 -31.86
CA PRO A 78 -25.57 -10.96 -32.11
C PRO A 78 -25.57 -10.63 -33.60
N TYR A 79 -26.39 -9.66 -33.99
CA TYR A 79 -26.33 -8.97 -35.27
C TYR A 79 -26.54 -7.46 -35.10
N ILE A 80 -26.05 -6.66 -36.03
CA ILE A 80 -26.08 -5.20 -35.96
C ILE A 80 -27.53 -4.70 -35.98
N GLY A 81 -27.86 -3.83 -35.03
CA GLY A 81 -29.21 -3.30 -34.83
C GLY A 81 -30.14 -4.22 -34.04
N GLN A 82 -29.71 -5.43 -33.64
CA GLN A 82 -30.50 -6.27 -32.74
C GLN A 82 -30.73 -5.55 -31.41
N GLU A 83 -31.99 -5.44 -30.99
CA GLU A 83 -32.36 -4.90 -29.68
C GLU A 83 -32.25 -5.96 -28.59
N ILE A 84 -31.71 -5.57 -27.44
CA ILE A 84 -31.69 -6.31 -26.20
C ILE A 84 -32.52 -5.55 -25.18
N VAL A 85 -33.53 -6.24 -24.64
CA VAL A 85 -34.39 -5.73 -23.57
C VAL A 85 -33.81 -6.15 -22.23
N TYR A 86 -33.70 -5.20 -21.30
CA TYR A 86 -33.24 -5.40 -19.93
C TYR A 86 -33.95 -4.44 -18.97
N GLY A 87 -34.09 -4.82 -17.69
CA GLY A 87 -34.57 -3.98 -16.57
C GLY A 87 -35.71 -3.01 -16.87
N ASN A 88 -36.94 -3.34 -16.45
CA ASN A 88 -38.15 -2.51 -16.67
C ASN A 88 -38.27 -1.99 -18.12
N ASP A 89 -38.15 -2.88 -19.10
CA ASP A 89 -38.35 -2.63 -20.54
C ASP A 89 -37.37 -1.64 -21.21
N LYS A 90 -36.19 -1.39 -20.62
CA LYS A 90 -35.14 -0.63 -21.30
C LYS A 90 -34.55 -1.41 -22.47
N LYS A 91 -34.12 -0.70 -23.51
CA LYS A 91 -33.59 -1.27 -24.75
C LYS A 91 -32.23 -0.69 -25.08
N LEU A 92 -31.32 -1.55 -25.51
CA LEU A 92 -30.06 -1.17 -26.17
C LEU A 92 -29.93 -1.97 -27.46
N SER A 93 -29.15 -1.49 -28.41
CA SER A 93 -28.94 -2.18 -29.69
C SER A 93 -27.46 -2.39 -29.96
N TRP A 94 -27.14 -3.52 -30.59
CA TRP A 94 -25.79 -3.80 -31.08
C TRP A 94 -25.37 -2.82 -32.17
N LYS A 95 -24.18 -2.24 -32.03
CA LYS A 95 -23.59 -1.28 -32.98
C LYS A 95 -22.20 -1.73 -33.40
N ILE A 96 -21.75 -1.29 -34.56
CA ILE A 96 -20.34 -1.41 -34.91
C ILE A 96 -19.57 -0.26 -34.30
N VAL A 97 -18.39 -0.58 -33.77
CA VAL A 97 -17.45 0.39 -33.20
C VAL A 97 -16.07 0.12 -33.79
N HIS A 98 -15.42 1.20 -34.24
CA HIS A 98 -14.03 1.21 -34.67
C HIS A 98 -13.17 1.94 -33.64
N SER A 99 -12.04 1.35 -33.25
CA SER A 99 -11.05 1.96 -32.35
C SER A 99 -9.83 2.44 -33.13
N THR A 100 -9.43 3.70 -32.96
CA THR A 100 -8.19 4.25 -33.56
C THR A 100 -6.93 3.93 -32.76
N SER A 101 -7.06 3.15 -31.68
CA SER A 101 -5.98 2.75 -30.77
C SER A 101 -6.03 1.24 -30.55
N ASP A 102 -4.87 0.63 -30.32
CA ASP A 102 -4.70 -0.80 -30.00
C ASP A 102 -5.45 -1.18 -28.72
N ILE A 103 -5.39 -0.30 -27.71
CA ILE A 103 -6.25 -0.39 -26.53
C ILE A 103 -7.56 0.32 -26.86
N VAL A 104 -8.66 -0.44 -26.82
CA VAL A 104 -10.01 0.06 -27.08
C VAL A 104 -10.53 0.75 -25.83
N ASP A 105 -10.65 2.07 -25.89
CA ASP A 105 -11.12 2.92 -24.79
C ASP A 105 -12.66 3.01 -24.78
N LEU A 106 -13.28 2.23 -23.90
CA LEU A 106 -14.73 2.14 -23.78
C LEU A 106 -15.34 3.42 -23.17
N LYS A 107 -14.58 4.26 -22.47
CA LYS A 107 -15.08 5.54 -21.94
C LYS A 107 -15.38 6.54 -23.03
N LYS A 108 -14.69 6.44 -24.17
CA LYS A 108 -14.97 7.26 -25.37
C LYS A 108 -16.20 6.78 -26.14
N ILE A 109 -16.62 5.53 -25.92
CA ILE A 109 -17.69 4.86 -26.66
C ILE A 109 -19.03 4.93 -25.91
N PHE A 110 -19.00 4.71 -24.59
CA PHE A 110 -20.19 4.56 -23.77
C PHE A 110 -20.30 5.65 -22.69
N SER A 111 -21.55 6.04 -22.41
CA SER A 111 -21.92 6.90 -21.28
C SER A 111 -23.27 6.42 -20.72
N PRO A 112 -23.42 6.21 -19.40
CA PRO A 112 -22.40 6.35 -18.34
C PRO A 112 -21.26 5.32 -18.47
N ASN A 113 -20.12 5.60 -17.85
CA ASN A 113 -18.88 4.82 -18.00
C ASN A 113 -18.22 4.43 -16.66
N ASP A 114 -18.99 4.47 -15.57
CA ASP A 114 -18.63 3.95 -14.25
C ASP A 114 -19.77 3.05 -13.76
N LYS A 115 -19.44 1.96 -13.06
CA LYS A 115 -20.40 0.95 -12.56
C LYS A 115 -21.30 0.43 -13.68
N VAL A 116 -20.68 -0.03 -14.76
CA VAL A 116 -21.37 -0.51 -15.97
C VAL A 116 -20.73 -1.78 -16.51
N VAL A 117 -21.42 -2.42 -17.46
CA VAL A 117 -20.92 -3.56 -18.23
C VAL A 117 -21.20 -3.30 -19.72
N ALA A 118 -20.32 -3.76 -20.59
CA ALA A 118 -20.56 -3.84 -22.02
C ALA A 118 -20.29 -5.24 -22.54
N TYR A 119 -20.97 -5.62 -23.63
CA TYR A 119 -20.63 -6.80 -24.41
C TYR A 119 -19.97 -6.39 -25.72
N VAL A 120 -18.97 -7.17 -26.10
CA VAL A 120 -18.25 -7.10 -27.36
C VAL A 120 -18.44 -8.45 -28.04
N ALA A 121 -18.75 -8.44 -29.33
CA ALA A 121 -18.93 -9.62 -30.15
C ALA A 121 -18.17 -9.47 -31.47
N LEU A 122 -17.59 -10.58 -31.91
CA LEU A 122 -17.17 -10.76 -33.30
C LEU A 122 -17.39 -12.21 -33.73
N TRP A 123 -17.68 -12.39 -35.01
CA TRP A 123 -17.78 -13.70 -35.63
C TRP A 123 -16.48 -14.02 -36.36
N ILE A 124 -15.99 -15.25 -36.22
CA ILE A 124 -14.80 -15.75 -36.91
C ILE A 124 -15.26 -16.89 -37.81
N ASP A 125 -15.14 -16.71 -39.13
CA ASP A 125 -15.43 -17.77 -40.10
C ASP A 125 -14.17 -18.58 -40.40
N SER A 126 -14.24 -19.89 -40.16
CA SER A 126 -13.13 -20.81 -40.34
C SER A 126 -13.48 -21.85 -41.39
N ASP A 127 -12.63 -22.03 -42.40
CA ASP A 127 -12.84 -23.02 -43.47
C ASP A 127 -12.69 -24.47 -42.98
N LYS A 128 -12.05 -24.65 -41.82
CA LYS A 128 -11.76 -25.93 -41.17
C LYS A 128 -11.84 -25.85 -39.65
N GLU A 129 -11.78 -27.00 -38.99
CA GLU A 129 -11.56 -27.06 -37.55
C GLU A 129 -10.08 -26.78 -37.26
N VAL A 130 -9.80 -25.79 -36.41
CA VAL A 130 -8.44 -25.33 -36.14
C VAL A 130 -8.34 -24.59 -34.81
N GLU A 131 -7.19 -24.74 -34.16
CA GLU A 131 -6.86 -23.97 -32.96
C GLU A 131 -6.27 -22.60 -33.34
N LYS A 132 -6.76 -21.54 -32.70
CA LYS A 132 -6.22 -20.18 -32.85
C LYS A 132 -5.95 -19.58 -31.47
N LEU A 133 -4.74 -19.05 -31.27
CA LEU A 133 -4.35 -18.40 -30.02
C LEU A 133 -4.57 -16.88 -30.12
N MET A 134 -5.23 -16.31 -29.10
CA MET A 134 -5.46 -14.87 -28.97
C MET A 134 -4.85 -14.35 -27.68
N GLY A 135 -4.21 -13.17 -27.73
CA GLY A 135 -3.86 -12.38 -26.57
C GLY A 135 -4.98 -11.41 -26.23
N ILE A 136 -5.35 -11.31 -24.95
CA ILE A 136 -6.44 -10.46 -24.47
C ILE A 136 -6.04 -9.74 -23.18
N GLY A 137 -6.61 -8.56 -22.95
CA GLY A 137 -6.54 -7.86 -21.68
C GLY A 137 -7.76 -6.96 -21.48
N SER A 138 -8.16 -6.71 -20.23
CA SER A 138 -9.30 -5.86 -19.88
C SER A 138 -8.97 -4.96 -18.70
N ASN A 139 -9.69 -3.84 -18.60
CA ASN A 139 -9.87 -3.14 -17.35
C ASN A 139 -10.83 -3.96 -16.48
N ASP A 140 -10.62 -3.99 -15.17
CA ASP A 140 -11.48 -4.71 -14.22
C ASP A 140 -11.76 -6.17 -14.65
N GLY A 141 -13.00 -6.65 -14.47
CA GLY A 141 -13.42 -8.00 -14.81
C GLY A 141 -13.76 -8.21 -16.29
N MET A 142 -13.57 -9.43 -16.78
CA MET A 142 -14.13 -9.90 -18.04
C MET A 142 -14.63 -11.35 -17.99
N LYS A 143 -15.61 -11.68 -18.82
CA LYS A 143 -15.96 -13.05 -19.18
C LYS A 143 -15.81 -13.21 -20.69
N VAL A 144 -15.22 -14.32 -21.13
CA VAL A 144 -15.12 -14.63 -22.55
C VAL A 144 -15.72 -16.01 -22.80
N SER A 145 -16.56 -16.12 -23.82
CA SER A 145 -17.10 -17.38 -24.30
C SER A 145 -16.91 -17.54 -25.80
N LEU A 146 -16.72 -18.80 -26.21
CA LEU A 146 -16.67 -19.22 -27.61
C LEU A 146 -17.86 -20.14 -27.87
N ASN A 147 -18.74 -19.75 -28.80
CA ASN A 147 -19.95 -20.50 -29.14
C ASN A 147 -20.82 -20.84 -27.92
N GLY A 148 -20.89 -19.93 -26.94
CA GLY A 148 -21.67 -20.11 -25.72
C GLY A 148 -20.97 -20.84 -24.57
N GLU A 149 -19.80 -21.43 -24.81
CA GLU A 149 -19.01 -22.10 -23.79
C GLU A 149 -17.95 -21.14 -23.21
N MET A 150 -17.91 -21.01 -21.88
CA MET A 150 -17.01 -20.07 -21.20
C MET A 150 -15.55 -20.54 -21.32
N LEU A 151 -14.69 -19.66 -21.83
CA LEU A 151 -13.24 -19.87 -21.90
C LEU A 151 -12.54 -19.36 -20.65
N ILE A 152 -12.91 -18.15 -20.20
CA ILE A 152 -12.30 -17.51 -19.04
C ILE A 152 -13.28 -16.59 -18.33
N LYS A 153 -13.11 -16.49 -17.01
CA LYS A 153 -13.70 -15.46 -16.15
C LYS A 153 -12.58 -14.84 -15.33
N VAL A 154 -12.39 -13.53 -15.47
CA VAL A 154 -11.53 -12.71 -14.62
C VAL A 154 -12.43 -11.71 -13.91
N HIS A 155 -12.36 -11.61 -12.59
CA HIS A 155 -13.19 -10.68 -11.82
C HIS A 155 -12.32 -10.09 -10.70
N LYS A 156 -11.52 -9.07 -11.06
CA LYS A 156 -10.60 -8.38 -10.15
C LYS A 156 -10.38 -6.94 -10.62
N PRO A 157 -10.09 -5.98 -9.71
CA PRO A 157 -9.73 -4.61 -10.10
C PRO A 157 -8.40 -4.62 -10.84
N ARG A 158 -8.32 -3.95 -12.00
CA ARG A 158 -7.07 -3.82 -12.78
C ARG A 158 -7.16 -2.81 -13.90
N THR A 159 -6.02 -2.33 -14.37
CA THR A 159 -5.91 -1.59 -15.63
C THR A 159 -5.75 -2.53 -16.82
N VAL A 160 -5.97 -2.02 -18.05
CA VAL A 160 -5.74 -2.79 -19.28
C VAL A 160 -4.25 -3.03 -19.47
N THR A 161 -3.84 -4.30 -19.48
CA THR A 161 -2.48 -4.72 -19.86
C THR A 161 -2.55 -5.56 -21.13
N ILE A 162 -1.65 -5.30 -22.09
CA ILE A 162 -1.58 -6.04 -23.35
C ILE A 162 -1.21 -7.50 -23.07
N ASP A 163 -1.98 -8.42 -23.64
CA ASP A 163 -1.79 -9.87 -23.50
C ASP A 163 -1.76 -10.33 -22.03
N ALA A 164 -2.56 -9.72 -21.16
CA ALA A 164 -2.68 -10.12 -19.75
C ALA A 164 -3.14 -11.58 -19.58
N GLU A 165 -3.96 -12.07 -20.51
CA GLU A 165 -4.39 -13.46 -20.62
C GLU A 165 -4.30 -13.97 -22.05
N TYR A 166 -4.37 -15.29 -22.21
CA TYR A 166 -4.44 -15.96 -23.51
C TYR A 166 -5.71 -16.77 -23.65
N LEU A 167 -6.22 -16.85 -24.88
CA LEU A 167 -7.41 -17.65 -25.22
C LEU A 167 -7.03 -18.64 -26.32
N LYS A 168 -7.14 -19.93 -26.01
CA LYS A 168 -7.06 -20.98 -27.02
C LYS A 168 -8.44 -21.21 -27.62
N LEU A 169 -8.67 -20.68 -28.82
CA LEU A 169 -9.92 -20.82 -29.54
C LEU A 169 -9.91 -22.11 -30.35
N ASN A 170 -10.72 -23.09 -29.94
CA ASN A 170 -10.97 -24.29 -30.72
C ASN A 170 -12.10 -24.00 -31.72
N LEU A 171 -11.73 -23.43 -32.87
CA LEU A 171 -12.68 -23.00 -33.88
C LEU A 171 -13.23 -24.22 -34.64
N LYS A 172 -14.55 -24.32 -34.74
CA LYS A 172 -15.21 -25.30 -35.60
C LYS A 172 -15.23 -24.77 -37.03
N LYS A 173 -15.34 -25.66 -38.02
CA LYS A 173 -15.62 -25.25 -39.39
C LYS A 173 -16.93 -24.42 -39.45
N GLY A 174 -16.88 -23.30 -40.15
CA GLY A 174 -17.93 -22.29 -40.23
C GLY A 174 -17.75 -21.16 -39.21
N LYS A 175 -18.85 -20.46 -38.91
CA LYS A 175 -18.86 -19.30 -38.02
C LYS A 175 -18.77 -19.68 -36.54
N ASN A 176 -17.86 -19.02 -35.84
CA ASN A 176 -17.69 -19.11 -34.40
C ASN A 176 -17.92 -17.74 -33.77
N LEU A 177 -18.74 -17.67 -32.72
CA LEU A 177 -18.97 -16.42 -31.98
C LEU A 177 -17.99 -16.33 -30.82
N LEU A 178 -17.17 -15.27 -30.81
CA LEU A 178 -16.44 -14.85 -29.62
C LEU A 178 -17.22 -13.72 -28.94
N LEU A 179 -17.71 -13.98 -27.73
CA LEU A 179 -18.45 -13.01 -26.92
C LEU A 179 -17.62 -12.64 -25.70
N ILE A 180 -17.44 -11.35 -25.48
CA ILE A 180 -16.66 -10.80 -24.36
C ILE A 180 -17.57 -9.86 -23.58
N LYS A 181 -17.73 -10.11 -22.29
CA LYS A 181 -18.39 -9.21 -21.34
C LYS A 181 -17.32 -8.49 -20.54
N ILE A 182 -17.35 -7.16 -20.50
CA ILE A 182 -16.33 -6.33 -19.84
C ILE A 182 -17.02 -5.50 -18.76
N GLU A 183 -16.54 -5.64 -17.54
CA GLU A 183 -16.96 -4.86 -16.39
C GLU A 183 -16.23 -3.53 -16.31
N GLN A 184 -16.91 -2.55 -15.71
CA GLN A 184 -16.29 -1.36 -15.19
C GLN A 184 -16.85 -0.97 -13.83
N SER A 185 -15.93 -0.60 -12.94
CA SER A 185 -16.20 -0.01 -11.64
C SER A 185 -15.94 1.48 -11.71
N PHE A 186 -14.67 1.88 -11.67
CA PHE A 186 -14.20 3.26 -11.63
C PHE A 186 -12.83 3.36 -12.33
N GLY A 187 -12.47 4.56 -12.79
CA GLY A 187 -11.15 4.81 -13.37
C GLY A 187 -11.13 4.62 -14.89
N GLY A 188 -10.10 3.96 -15.43
CA GLY A 188 -10.03 3.61 -16.86
C GLY A 188 -11.07 2.55 -17.24
N TRP A 189 -11.44 2.44 -18.51
CA TRP A 189 -12.29 1.34 -19.00
C TRP A 189 -11.94 0.98 -20.44
N GLY A 190 -11.56 -0.27 -20.66
CA GLY A 190 -11.14 -0.71 -21.99
C GLY A 190 -10.76 -2.17 -22.06
N PHE A 191 -10.36 -2.60 -23.25
CA PHE A 191 -9.81 -3.92 -23.50
C PHE A 191 -8.90 -3.92 -24.73
N VAL A 192 -8.22 -5.03 -24.94
CA VAL A 192 -7.39 -5.28 -26.11
C VAL A 192 -7.54 -6.73 -26.55
N LEU A 193 -7.52 -6.98 -27.85
CA LEU A 193 -7.61 -8.32 -28.43
C LEU A 193 -6.75 -8.41 -29.69
N ARG A 194 -5.90 -9.43 -29.79
CA ARG A 194 -5.13 -9.70 -31.00
C ARG A 194 -4.81 -11.18 -31.20
N PRO A 195 -4.68 -11.66 -32.45
CA PRO A 195 -4.11 -12.96 -32.72
C PRO A 195 -2.61 -12.97 -32.35
N VAL A 196 -2.16 -14.02 -31.69
CA VAL A 196 -0.75 -14.19 -31.31
C VAL A 196 -0.26 -15.58 -31.69
N ASP A 197 1.05 -15.73 -31.86
CA ASP A 197 1.67 -17.04 -31.89
C ASP A 197 2.25 -17.37 -30.51
N ASN A 198 2.59 -18.65 -30.35
CA ASN A 198 3.12 -19.17 -29.10
C ASN A 198 4.44 -18.49 -28.70
N LYS A 199 5.28 -18.12 -29.68
CA LYS A 199 6.56 -17.42 -29.45
C LYS A 199 6.36 -16.03 -28.87
N THR A 200 5.41 -15.27 -29.41
CA THR A 200 5.04 -13.92 -28.95
C THR A 200 4.42 -14.00 -27.57
N ALA A 201 3.54 -14.96 -27.33
CA ALA A 201 2.95 -15.19 -26.03
C ALA A 201 4.02 -15.49 -24.96
N TRP A 202 4.96 -16.40 -25.23
CA TRP A 202 6.05 -16.70 -24.30
C TRP A 202 6.95 -15.49 -24.02
N LYS A 203 7.21 -14.63 -25.01
CA LYS A 203 7.98 -13.38 -24.81
C LYS A 203 7.26 -12.42 -23.87
N GLN A 204 5.94 -12.37 -23.91
CA GLN A 204 5.14 -11.52 -23.01
C GLN A 204 5.00 -12.15 -21.62
N VAL A 205 4.80 -13.47 -21.55
CA VAL A 205 4.86 -14.24 -20.29
C VAL A 205 6.17 -14.00 -19.55
N GLN A 206 7.31 -13.95 -20.25
CA GLN A 206 8.60 -13.64 -19.62
C GLN A 206 8.65 -12.25 -18.98
N LYS A 207 7.91 -11.26 -19.51
CA LYS A 207 7.83 -9.91 -18.91
C LYS A 207 6.95 -9.88 -17.66
N HIS A 208 6.03 -10.83 -17.53
CA HIS A 208 5.05 -10.96 -16.44
C HIS A 208 5.15 -12.36 -15.79
N ILE A 209 6.38 -12.86 -15.66
CA ILE A 209 6.66 -14.25 -15.25
C ILE A 209 6.10 -14.56 -13.86
N ASP A 210 6.01 -13.53 -13.03
CA ASP A 210 5.55 -13.58 -11.66
C ASP A 210 4.07 -13.91 -11.50
N VAL A 211 3.22 -13.44 -12.41
CA VAL A 211 1.78 -13.75 -12.45
C VAL A 211 1.52 -15.02 -13.26
N ALA A 212 2.32 -15.22 -14.31
CA ALA A 212 2.18 -16.37 -15.20
C ALA A 212 2.50 -17.71 -14.53
N MET A 213 3.35 -17.71 -13.51
CA MET A 213 3.86 -18.92 -12.85
C MET A 213 3.15 -19.26 -11.54
N ASP A 214 2.11 -18.53 -11.16
CA ASP A 214 1.30 -18.85 -9.97
C ASP A 214 0.49 -20.13 -10.16
N SER A 215 0.71 -21.08 -9.26
CA SER A 215 0.07 -22.40 -9.28
C SER A 215 -0.99 -22.48 -8.18
N GLU A 216 -2.11 -23.12 -8.47
CA GLU A 216 -3.17 -23.39 -7.48
C GLU A 216 -3.39 -24.90 -7.37
N PHE A 217 -3.50 -25.38 -6.13
CA PHE A 217 -3.75 -26.78 -5.82
C PHE A 217 -4.91 -26.88 -4.82
N ILE A 218 -5.94 -27.66 -5.17
CA ILE A 218 -7.13 -27.89 -4.37
C ILE A 218 -7.32 -29.38 -4.12
N VAL A 219 -7.92 -29.73 -3.00
CA VAL A 219 -8.29 -31.11 -2.67
C VAL A 219 -9.78 -31.28 -2.93
N ASP A 220 -10.13 -32.18 -3.85
CA ASP A 220 -11.51 -32.48 -4.24
C ASP A 220 -11.74 -34.00 -4.15
N GLY A 221 -12.34 -34.39 -3.02
CA GLY A 221 -12.48 -35.77 -2.61
C GLY A 221 -11.13 -36.43 -2.31
N ASP A 222 -10.86 -37.56 -2.96
CA ASP A 222 -9.61 -38.31 -2.85
C ASP A 222 -8.54 -37.88 -3.87
N VAL A 223 -8.75 -36.76 -4.56
CA VAL A 223 -7.85 -36.27 -5.61
C VAL A 223 -7.45 -34.82 -5.34
N ILE A 224 -6.16 -34.56 -5.41
CA ILE A 224 -5.57 -33.21 -5.44
C ILE A 224 -5.51 -32.77 -6.90
N ARG A 225 -6.16 -31.66 -7.23
CA ARG A 225 -6.16 -31.05 -8.56
C ARG A 225 -5.41 -29.75 -8.53
N GLY A 226 -4.66 -29.44 -9.59
CA GLY A 226 -4.00 -28.14 -9.70
C GLY A 226 -3.43 -27.89 -11.08
N THR A 227 -3.03 -26.65 -11.35
CA THR A 227 -2.30 -26.29 -12.58
C THR A 227 -0.93 -25.76 -12.21
N VAL A 228 0.09 -26.22 -12.94
CA VAL A 228 1.47 -25.75 -12.75
C VAL A 228 1.65 -24.45 -13.54
N GLY A 229 1.63 -23.32 -12.83
CA GLY A 229 1.50 -21.99 -13.42
C GLY A 229 0.04 -21.61 -13.72
N SER A 230 -0.18 -20.34 -14.04
CA SER A 230 -1.51 -19.76 -14.18
C SER A 230 -2.30 -20.43 -15.30
N ASN A 231 -3.46 -20.99 -14.97
CA ASN A 231 -4.33 -21.69 -15.92
C ASN A 231 -4.75 -20.81 -17.11
N ASN A 232 -4.89 -19.50 -16.90
CA ASN A 232 -5.37 -18.55 -17.90
C ASN A 232 -4.24 -17.92 -18.73
N ILE A 233 -2.99 -18.09 -18.30
CA ILE A 233 -1.82 -17.57 -18.99
C ILE A 233 -1.10 -18.73 -19.65
N VAL A 234 -0.37 -19.52 -18.86
CA VAL A 234 0.47 -20.60 -19.38
C VAL A 234 -0.26 -21.91 -19.62
N GLY A 235 -1.37 -22.15 -18.91
CA GLY A 235 -2.25 -23.30 -19.19
C GLY A 235 -2.88 -23.29 -20.58
N GLN A 236 -2.84 -22.14 -21.26
CA GLN A 236 -3.36 -21.96 -22.62
C GLN A 236 -2.28 -22.05 -23.70
N LEU A 237 -1.00 -22.06 -23.31
CA LEU A 237 0.15 -22.06 -24.21
C LEU A 237 0.66 -23.47 -24.47
N SER A 238 1.40 -23.62 -25.56
CA SER A 238 2.11 -24.86 -25.90
C SER A 238 3.62 -24.68 -25.66
N GLY A 239 4.35 -25.75 -25.37
CA GLY A 239 5.82 -25.70 -25.22
C GLY A 239 6.35 -25.62 -23.78
N LEU A 240 7.56 -26.14 -23.60
CA LEU A 240 8.36 -26.17 -22.37
C LEU A 240 8.72 -24.73 -21.93
N PRO A 241 8.93 -24.44 -20.62
CA PRO A 241 9.83 -25.19 -19.74
C PRO A 241 9.18 -26.29 -18.90
N VAL A 242 10.03 -27.13 -18.28
CA VAL A 242 9.65 -28.04 -17.19
C VAL A 242 9.79 -27.28 -15.87
N ALA A 243 8.79 -27.41 -15.00
CA ALA A 243 8.83 -26.93 -13.63
C ALA A 243 9.12 -28.08 -12.68
N GLU A 244 9.94 -27.82 -11.67
CA GLU A 244 10.08 -28.66 -10.50
C GLU A 244 9.05 -28.22 -9.45
N VAL A 245 8.05 -29.06 -9.18
CA VAL A 245 7.03 -28.84 -8.16
C VAL A 245 7.37 -29.70 -6.94
N ASN A 246 7.75 -29.07 -5.84
CA ASN A 246 8.08 -29.74 -4.58
C ASN A 246 7.00 -29.46 -3.54
N PHE A 247 6.34 -30.52 -3.10
CA PHE A 247 5.41 -30.55 -1.99
C PHE A 247 6.18 -30.96 -0.72
N LYS A 248 6.17 -30.12 0.31
CA LYS A 248 6.83 -30.36 1.58
C LYS A 248 5.86 -30.17 2.74
N SER A 249 5.72 -31.20 3.56
CA SER A 249 4.90 -31.18 4.76
C SER A 249 5.34 -30.08 5.73
N ILE A 250 4.37 -29.40 6.36
CA ILE A 250 4.65 -28.34 7.34
C ILE A 250 4.98 -28.92 8.71
N ALA A 251 4.15 -29.84 9.20
CA ALA A 251 4.28 -30.42 10.54
C ALA A 251 4.91 -31.83 10.52
N GLY A 252 4.97 -32.46 9.36
CA GLY A 252 5.51 -33.80 9.16
C GLY A 252 6.86 -33.80 8.44
N SER A 253 7.28 -34.99 8.01
CA SER A 253 8.52 -35.20 7.26
C SER A 253 8.28 -35.58 5.80
N HIS A 254 7.02 -35.72 5.38
CA HIS A 254 6.70 -36.11 4.02
C HIS A 254 7.10 -35.02 3.01
N SER A 255 7.66 -35.45 1.89
CA SER A 255 7.87 -34.58 0.73
C SER A 255 7.72 -35.36 -0.57
N LYS A 256 7.31 -34.68 -1.64
CA LYS A 256 7.15 -35.24 -2.97
C LYS A 256 7.53 -34.20 -4.02
N THR A 257 8.36 -34.59 -4.98
CA THR A 257 8.80 -33.71 -6.06
C THR A 257 8.31 -34.25 -7.40
N LEU A 258 7.78 -33.38 -8.24
CA LEU A 258 7.32 -33.66 -9.60
C LEU A 258 8.06 -32.76 -10.58
N ASN A 259 8.45 -33.30 -11.74
CA ASN A 259 8.97 -32.50 -12.85
C ASN A 259 7.95 -32.56 -13.98
N VAL A 260 7.27 -31.44 -14.24
CA VAL A 260 6.17 -31.40 -15.22
C VAL A 260 6.22 -30.12 -16.05
N PRO A 261 5.80 -30.17 -17.34
CA PRO A 261 5.71 -28.97 -18.15
C PRO A 261 4.81 -27.90 -17.51
N VAL A 262 5.17 -26.63 -17.70
CA VAL A 262 4.29 -25.51 -17.30
C VAL A 262 2.96 -25.59 -18.05
N GLY A 263 1.87 -25.21 -17.39
CA GLY A 263 0.49 -25.31 -17.87
C GLY A 263 -0.14 -26.69 -17.65
N THR A 264 0.62 -27.68 -17.15
CA THR A 264 0.09 -29.03 -16.89
C THR A 264 -0.99 -28.99 -15.81
N LYS A 265 -2.16 -29.57 -16.14
CA LYS A 265 -3.21 -29.87 -15.16
C LYS A 265 -2.90 -31.20 -14.47
N LEU A 266 -2.66 -31.15 -13.17
CA LEU A 266 -2.34 -32.31 -12.33
C LEU A 266 -3.59 -32.87 -11.66
N ALA A 267 -3.63 -34.20 -11.53
CA ALA A 267 -4.59 -34.95 -10.75
C ALA A 267 -3.83 -36.02 -9.95
N LEU A 268 -3.56 -35.75 -8.68
CA LEU A 268 -2.75 -36.58 -7.79
C LEU A 268 -3.65 -37.27 -6.76
N LYS A 269 -3.31 -38.48 -6.32
CA LYS A 269 -4.07 -39.17 -5.27
C LYS A 269 -3.78 -38.54 -3.91
N LYS A 270 -4.82 -38.22 -3.14
CA LYS A 270 -4.69 -37.69 -1.77
C LYS A 270 -3.93 -38.66 -0.85
N SER A 271 -4.10 -39.97 -1.04
CA SER A 271 -3.38 -41.00 -0.27
C SER A 271 -1.85 -40.91 -0.35
N ASP A 272 -1.32 -40.24 -1.38
CA ASP A 272 0.12 -40.06 -1.53
C ASP A 272 0.66 -38.93 -0.64
N PHE A 273 -0.23 -38.17 0.02
CA PHE A 273 0.07 -37.00 0.84
C PHE A 273 -0.55 -37.20 2.24
N PRO A 274 0.11 -37.97 3.13
CA PRO A 274 -0.47 -38.44 4.39
C PRO A 274 -0.65 -37.35 5.46
N ASP A 275 0.13 -36.28 5.41
CA ASP A 275 0.01 -35.14 6.35
C ASP A 275 -1.11 -34.16 5.95
N ASP A 276 -1.50 -33.30 6.90
CA ASP A 276 -2.63 -32.38 6.74
C ASP A 276 -2.30 -31.15 5.89
N GLU A 277 -1.04 -30.70 5.91
CA GLU A 277 -0.64 -29.39 5.36
C GLU A 277 0.69 -29.47 4.62
N TYR A 278 0.72 -28.88 3.43
CA TYR A 278 1.89 -28.83 2.57
C TYR A 278 2.18 -27.41 2.09
N THR A 279 3.47 -27.06 2.15
CA THR A 279 4.05 -26.01 1.31
C THR A 279 4.35 -26.59 -0.05
N ILE A 280 4.10 -25.81 -1.10
CA ILE A 280 4.38 -26.18 -2.47
C ILE A 280 5.29 -25.12 -3.04
N THR A 281 6.43 -25.54 -3.55
CA THR A 281 7.35 -24.67 -4.29
C THR A 281 7.38 -25.12 -5.73
N THR A 282 7.15 -24.20 -6.65
CA THR A 282 7.24 -24.48 -8.08
C THR A 282 8.38 -23.68 -8.65
N THR A 283 9.46 -24.35 -9.06
CA THR A 283 10.66 -23.73 -9.60
C THR A 283 10.75 -23.95 -11.10
N PHE A 284 10.95 -22.86 -11.82
CA PHE A 284 11.02 -22.82 -13.28
C PHE A 284 12.39 -22.27 -13.66
N LYS A 285 13.08 -22.97 -14.55
CA LYS A 285 14.36 -22.52 -15.09
C LYS A 285 14.14 -21.94 -16.48
N THR A 286 14.61 -20.72 -16.69
CA THR A 286 14.75 -20.09 -18.01
C THR A 286 16.23 -20.04 -18.37
N ASP A 287 16.54 -19.71 -19.63
CA ASP A 287 17.93 -19.66 -20.12
C ASP A 287 18.83 -18.71 -19.31
N ASN A 288 18.26 -17.69 -18.67
CA ASN A 288 19.01 -16.63 -17.97
C ASN A 288 18.66 -16.47 -16.47
N SER A 289 17.68 -17.19 -15.93
CA SER A 289 17.24 -17.05 -14.52
C SER A 289 16.39 -18.22 -14.02
N SER A 290 16.27 -18.36 -12.69
CA SER A 290 15.34 -19.28 -12.04
C SER A 290 14.24 -18.49 -11.35
N TYR A 291 12.99 -18.86 -11.56
CA TYR A 291 11.83 -18.28 -10.89
C TYR A 291 11.19 -19.34 -9.98
N THR A 292 10.79 -18.96 -8.77
CA THR A 292 10.09 -19.87 -7.84
C THR A 292 8.81 -19.22 -7.35
N SER A 293 7.68 -19.90 -7.55
CA SER A 293 6.40 -19.55 -6.91
C SER A 293 6.12 -20.47 -5.71
N TYR A 294 5.28 -19.98 -4.80
CA TYR A 294 4.90 -20.67 -3.57
C TYR A 294 3.39 -20.84 -3.53
N ALA A 295 2.92 -22.00 -3.10
CA ALA A 295 1.52 -22.28 -2.84
C ALA A 295 1.38 -23.08 -1.54
N TYR A 296 0.15 -23.12 -1.03
CA TYR A 296 -0.20 -23.89 0.17
C TYR A 296 -1.37 -24.81 -0.15
N MET A 297 -1.33 -26.02 0.41
CA MET A 297 -2.40 -27.01 0.28
C MET A 297 -2.72 -27.61 1.65
N ASN A 298 -4.02 -27.74 1.94
CA ASN A 298 -4.52 -28.50 3.08
C ASN A 298 -5.30 -29.72 2.58
N THR A 299 -4.94 -30.91 3.05
CA THR A 299 -5.53 -32.17 2.58
C THR A 299 -6.80 -32.55 3.34
N VAL A 300 -7.06 -31.96 4.50
CA VAL A 300 -8.17 -32.32 5.39
C VAL A 300 -9.37 -31.40 5.23
N VAL A 301 -9.13 -30.10 5.09
CA VAL A 301 -10.16 -29.07 5.06
C VAL A 301 -9.90 -28.07 3.94
N ASP A 302 -10.99 -27.58 3.35
CA ASP A 302 -10.93 -26.36 2.55
C ASP A 302 -10.69 -25.17 3.51
N VAL A 303 -9.43 -24.78 3.64
CA VAL A 303 -9.01 -23.70 4.53
C VAL A 303 -9.68 -22.37 4.17
N VAL A 304 -9.97 -22.12 2.89
CA VAL A 304 -10.68 -20.91 2.47
C VAL A 304 -12.10 -20.93 3.03
N LYS A 305 -12.81 -22.05 2.85
CA LYS A 305 -14.16 -22.26 3.36
C LYS A 305 -14.21 -22.20 4.89
N GLU A 306 -13.30 -22.90 5.58
CA GLU A 306 -13.23 -22.87 7.05
C GLU A 306 -12.94 -21.46 7.55
N THR A 307 -11.98 -20.76 6.94
CA THR A 307 -11.66 -19.38 7.31
C THR A 307 -12.87 -18.48 7.17
N ARG A 308 -13.60 -18.55 6.04
CA ARG A 308 -14.85 -17.79 5.87
C ARG A 308 -15.91 -18.13 6.91
N GLN A 309 -16.05 -19.41 7.29
CA GLN A 309 -16.96 -19.80 8.38
C GLN A 309 -16.59 -19.16 9.73
N TRP A 310 -15.30 -19.06 10.03
CA TRP A 310 -14.81 -18.47 11.28
C TRP A 310 -14.79 -16.94 11.26
N ILE A 311 -14.43 -16.30 10.14
CA ILE A 311 -14.40 -14.84 9.97
C ILE A 311 -15.76 -14.22 10.30
N TYR A 312 -16.83 -14.84 9.82
CA TYR A 312 -18.21 -14.33 9.98
C TYR A 312 -18.95 -14.90 11.18
N LYS A 313 -18.25 -15.62 12.06
CA LYS A 313 -18.79 -16.06 13.34
C LYS A 313 -18.62 -14.95 14.37
N ASP A 314 -19.69 -14.64 15.09
CA ASP A 314 -19.64 -13.62 16.14
C ASP A 314 -18.64 -14.00 17.24
N LEU A 315 -17.82 -13.01 17.63
CA LEU A 315 -17.03 -13.12 18.84
C LEU A 315 -17.97 -13.22 20.06
N PRO A 316 -17.67 -14.07 21.05
CA PRO A 316 -18.41 -14.11 22.31
C PRO A 316 -18.45 -12.73 22.99
N LYS A 317 -19.55 -12.40 23.70
CA LYS A 317 -19.64 -11.14 24.46
C LYS A 317 -18.68 -11.16 25.65
N ALA A 318 -17.54 -10.48 25.54
CA ALA A 318 -16.56 -10.29 26.61
C ALA A 318 -16.73 -8.92 27.30
N PRO A 319 -16.19 -8.74 28.52
CA PRO A 319 -16.12 -7.42 29.16
C PRO A 319 -15.43 -6.38 28.28
N GLU A 320 -15.94 -5.15 28.27
CA GLU A 320 -15.32 -4.06 27.54
C GLU A 320 -13.93 -3.78 28.09
N SER A 321 -12.93 -3.92 27.21
CA SER A 321 -11.54 -3.73 27.55
C SER A 321 -10.70 -3.48 26.30
N PRO A 322 -9.52 -2.85 26.43
CA PRO A 322 -8.56 -2.70 25.34
C PRO A 322 -8.21 -4.04 24.65
N MET A 323 -8.03 -5.12 25.41
CA MET A 323 -7.77 -6.45 24.85
C MET A 323 -8.97 -7.02 24.07
N ALA A 324 -10.20 -6.81 24.53
CA ALA A 324 -11.39 -7.19 23.76
C ALA A 324 -11.52 -6.39 22.45
N ASN A 325 -11.18 -5.09 22.48
CA ASN A 325 -11.14 -4.24 21.30
C ASN A 325 -10.10 -4.73 20.28
N TYR A 326 -8.93 -5.19 20.73
CA TYR A 326 -7.92 -5.79 19.87
C TYR A 326 -8.45 -7.01 19.09
N TYR A 327 -9.13 -7.93 19.78
CA TYR A 327 -9.74 -9.09 19.11
C TYR A 327 -10.83 -8.69 18.12
N LYS A 328 -11.69 -7.72 18.49
CA LYS A 328 -12.76 -7.22 17.63
C LYS A 328 -12.20 -6.54 16.37
N ASP A 329 -11.21 -5.67 16.54
CA ASP A 329 -10.58 -4.95 15.44
C ASP A 329 -9.88 -5.92 14.48
N PHE A 330 -9.19 -6.94 14.99
CA PHE A 330 -8.61 -7.98 14.15
C PHE A 330 -9.65 -8.73 13.30
N ILE A 331 -10.80 -9.10 13.88
CA ILE A 331 -11.90 -9.74 13.12
C ILE A 331 -12.47 -8.80 12.07
N ASN A 332 -12.75 -7.54 12.42
CA ASN A 332 -13.28 -6.55 11.49
C ASN A 332 -12.32 -6.32 10.30
N THR A 333 -11.03 -6.20 10.59
CA THR A 333 -9.97 -6.04 9.57
C THR A 333 -9.93 -7.24 8.63
N THR A 334 -10.02 -8.45 9.20
CA THR A 334 -10.00 -9.70 8.41
C THR A 334 -11.26 -9.85 7.56
N GLN A 335 -12.42 -9.44 8.07
CA GLN A 335 -13.67 -9.38 7.31
C GLN A 335 -13.56 -8.43 6.12
N TRP A 336 -12.99 -7.24 6.34
CA TRP A 336 -12.75 -6.27 5.28
C TRP A 336 -11.80 -6.84 4.21
N LEU A 337 -10.70 -7.48 4.62
CA LEU A 337 -9.75 -8.12 3.70
C LEU A 337 -10.40 -9.24 2.86
N ASP A 338 -11.30 -10.07 3.44
CA ASP A 338 -12.04 -11.08 2.67
C ASP A 338 -12.98 -10.42 1.65
N GLN A 339 -13.71 -9.38 2.08
CA GLN A 339 -14.66 -8.65 1.23
C GLN A 339 -13.96 -7.88 0.10
N ALA A 340 -12.77 -7.35 0.35
CA ALA A 340 -11.94 -6.70 -0.65
C ALA A 340 -11.24 -7.68 -1.60
N ASN A 341 -11.43 -9.00 -1.41
CA ASN A 341 -10.71 -10.05 -2.13
C ASN A 341 -9.18 -9.90 -1.97
N LYS A 342 -8.72 -9.49 -0.77
CA LYS A 342 -7.32 -9.21 -0.46
C LYS A 342 -6.64 -10.35 0.32
N LEU A 343 -7.43 -11.21 1.00
CA LEU A 343 -6.87 -12.36 1.74
C LEU A 343 -6.19 -13.42 0.86
N TRP A 344 -6.64 -13.63 -0.38
CA TRP A 344 -6.05 -14.63 -1.28
C TRP A 344 -4.75 -14.14 -1.94
N GLU A 345 -4.60 -12.83 -2.11
CA GLU A 345 -3.43 -12.20 -2.77
C GLU A 345 -2.19 -12.23 -1.85
N HIS A 346 -2.36 -12.54 -0.57
CA HIS A 346 -1.27 -12.60 0.40
C HIS A 346 -0.59 -14.00 0.38
N PRO A 347 0.75 -14.11 0.32
CA PRO A 347 1.45 -15.42 0.26
C PRO A 347 1.22 -16.32 1.49
N TYR A 348 0.98 -15.73 2.67
CA TYR A 348 0.55 -16.46 3.87
C TYR A 348 -0.97 -16.84 3.91
N GLY A 349 -1.78 -16.27 3.01
CA GLY A 349 -3.15 -16.66 2.67
C GLY A 349 -4.19 -16.74 3.80
N TYR A 350 -5.31 -17.39 3.48
CA TYR A 350 -6.40 -17.69 4.42
C TYR A 350 -5.94 -18.48 5.66
N ARG A 351 -4.88 -19.28 5.55
CA ARG A 351 -4.43 -20.16 6.63
C ARG A 351 -3.92 -19.42 7.87
N ARG A 352 -3.10 -18.37 7.70
CA ARG A 352 -2.60 -17.60 8.86
C ARG A 352 -3.71 -16.79 9.51
N TYR A 353 -4.58 -16.21 8.70
CA TYR A 353 -5.75 -15.51 9.23
C TYR A 353 -6.66 -16.46 9.99
N LEU A 354 -6.84 -17.72 9.56
CA LEU A 354 -7.56 -18.74 10.32
C LEU A 354 -7.03 -18.91 11.74
N ASP A 355 -5.70 -18.99 11.91
CA ASP A 355 -5.08 -19.07 13.25
C ASP A 355 -5.36 -17.82 14.06
N GLY A 356 -5.19 -16.64 13.46
CA GLY A 356 -5.52 -15.37 14.11
C GLY A 356 -6.97 -15.30 14.58
N ILE A 357 -7.91 -15.76 13.75
CA ILE A 357 -9.34 -15.74 14.05
C ILE A 357 -9.65 -16.73 15.19
N LYS A 358 -9.07 -17.94 15.13
CA LYS A 358 -9.20 -18.94 16.20
C LYS A 358 -8.60 -18.41 17.52
N ASN A 359 -7.47 -17.72 17.46
CA ASN A 359 -6.84 -17.07 18.60
C ASN A 359 -7.70 -15.94 19.17
N ALA A 360 -8.32 -15.11 18.32
CA ALA A 360 -9.26 -14.07 18.75
C ALA A 360 -10.42 -14.70 19.52
N HIS A 361 -11.08 -15.71 18.95
CA HIS A 361 -12.18 -16.42 19.62
C HIS A 361 -11.77 -17.06 20.94
N LYS A 362 -10.60 -17.70 20.99
CA LYS A 362 -10.05 -18.30 22.21
C LYS A 362 -9.73 -17.25 23.26
N GLY A 363 -9.11 -16.14 22.85
CA GLY A 363 -8.78 -14.99 23.68
C GLY A 363 -10.03 -14.37 24.30
N THR A 364 -11.05 -14.09 23.50
CA THR A 364 -12.34 -13.58 23.99
C THR A 364 -13.00 -14.52 25.02
N LYS A 365 -12.98 -15.84 24.78
CA LYS A 365 -13.47 -16.82 25.78
C LYS A 365 -12.66 -16.82 27.07
N LYS A 366 -11.34 -16.61 26.99
CA LYS A 366 -10.48 -16.49 28.17
C LYS A 366 -10.88 -15.25 28.98
N LEU A 367 -11.15 -14.12 28.34
CA LEU A 367 -11.57 -12.88 29.01
C LEU A 367 -12.88 -13.08 29.81
N ILE A 368 -13.85 -13.79 29.24
CA ILE A 368 -15.13 -14.08 29.92
C ILE A 368 -14.94 -14.90 31.20
N ASN A 369 -14.05 -15.88 31.17
CA ASN A 369 -13.87 -16.83 32.26
C ASN A 369 -12.79 -16.41 33.27
N SER A 370 -12.06 -15.32 33.00
CA SER A 370 -10.94 -14.93 33.84
C SER A 370 -11.40 -14.25 35.13
N LYS A 371 -10.78 -14.65 36.24
CA LYS A 371 -10.87 -13.97 37.54
C LYS A 371 -9.69 -13.02 37.77
N ASN A 372 -8.72 -13.00 36.86
CA ASN A 372 -7.53 -12.17 36.96
C ASN A 372 -7.78 -10.86 36.19
N PRO A 373 -7.91 -9.71 36.88
CA PRO A 373 -8.16 -8.44 36.21
C PRO A 373 -7.02 -8.00 35.27
N PHE A 374 -5.84 -8.62 35.36
CA PHE A 374 -4.74 -8.34 34.44
C PHE A 374 -4.87 -9.02 33.07
N ASP A 375 -5.80 -9.97 32.88
CA ASP A 375 -5.99 -10.64 31.58
C ASP A 375 -6.59 -9.72 30.50
N VAL A 376 -7.19 -8.59 30.90
CA VAL A 376 -7.76 -7.58 29.98
C VAL A 376 -6.77 -6.49 29.55
N VAL A 377 -5.59 -6.46 30.16
CA VAL A 377 -4.61 -5.39 29.98
C VAL A 377 -4.00 -5.47 28.59
N PHE A 378 -3.87 -4.32 27.92
CA PHE A 378 -3.31 -4.19 26.59
C PHE A 378 -2.28 -3.04 26.48
N PRO A 379 -1.18 -3.23 25.72
CA PRO A 379 -0.60 -4.51 25.33
C PRO A 379 -0.45 -5.53 26.47
N ALA A 380 -0.44 -6.83 26.14
CA ALA A 380 -0.43 -7.91 27.12
C ALA A 380 0.88 -7.95 27.94
N PRO A 381 0.82 -7.98 29.28
CA PRO A 381 2.03 -8.12 30.10
C PRO A 381 2.71 -9.49 29.91
N GLN A 382 4.04 -9.52 29.94
CA GLN A 382 4.81 -10.72 29.59
C GLN A 382 5.07 -11.70 30.75
N ASP A 383 5.74 -11.28 31.84
CA ASP A 383 6.04 -12.14 33.01
C ASP A 383 5.09 -11.81 34.17
N VAL A 384 4.03 -12.60 34.30
CA VAL A 384 2.99 -12.43 35.32
C VAL A 384 2.96 -13.64 36.24
N LYS A 385 3.07 -13.41 37.55
CA LYS A 385 3.07 -14.46 38.59
C LYS A 385 2.16 -14.07 39.73
N PHE A 386 0.98 -14.68 39.80
CA PHE A 386 0.01 -14.46 40.86
C PHE A 386 -0.20 -15.70 41.72
N GLY A 387 -0.42 -15.49 43.01
CA GLY A 387 -0.91 -16.52 43.93
C GLY A 387 -2.43 -16.56 43.96
N ASN A 388 -2.97 -17.36 44.89
CA ASN A 388 -4.42 -17.53 45.07
C ASN A 388 -5.06 -16.50 46.02
N SER A 389 -4.26 -15.63 46.63
CA SER A 389 -4.74 -14.57 47.53
C SER A 389 -4.99 -13.27 46.78
N SER A 390 -5.92 -12.46 47.28
CA SER A 390 -6.26 -11.16 46.70
C SER A 390 -6.18 -10.01 47.71
N VAL A 391 -6.23 -8.79 47.20
CA VAL A 391 -6.31 -7.53 47.95
C VAL A 391 -7.31 -6.60 47.28
N ILE A 392 -8.08 -5.86 48.06
CA ILE A 392 -9.04 -4.87 47.56
C ILE A 392 -8.40 -3.48 47.64
N VAL A 393 -8.27 -2.81 46.50
CA VAL A 393 -7.89 -1.40 46.41
C VAL A 393 -9.16 -0.56 46.61
N SER A 394 -9.10 0.45 47.48
CA SER A 394 -10.23 1.30 47.82
C SER A 394 -9.81 2.76 47.88
N SER A 395 -10.77 3.66 48.11
CA SER A 395 -10.55 5.10 48.31
C SER A 395 -9.59 5.43 49.46
N GLU A 396 -9.38 4.51 50.41
CA GLU A 396 -8.44 4.68 51.53
C GLU A 396 -6.97 4.52 51.11
N TRP A 397 -6.71 3.91 49.95
CA TRP A 397 -5.34 3.71 49.49
C TRP A 397 -4.69 5.03 49.11
N GLN A 398 -3.48 5.26 49.61
CA GLN A 398 -2.73 6.50 49.41
C GLN A 398 -1.61 6.30 48.39
N ILE A 399 -1.27 7.36 47.66
CA ILE A 399 -0.20 7.34 46.66
C ILE A 399 1.10 7.86 47.28
N VAL A 400 2.21 7.17 47.03
CA VAL A 400 3.56 7.63 47.38
C VAL A 400 4.36 7.77 46.09
N ASP A 401 4.67 9.01 45.70
CA ASP A 401 5.47 9.33 44.53
C ASP A 401 6.48 10.43 44.87
N PRO A 402 7.68 10.05 45.38
CA PRO A 402 8.68 11.02 45.81
C PRO A 402 9.23 11.89 44.68
N ASN A 403 9.11 11.43 43.44
CA ASN A 403 9.64 12.11 42.26
C ASN A 403 8.52 12.71 41.40
N ARG A 404 7.36 12.99 42.01
CA ARG A 404 6.17 13.51 41.31
C ARG A 404 6.51 14.79 40.54
N THR A 405 5.99 14.86 39.34
CA THR A 405 6.08 16.00 38.42
C THR A 405 4.71 16.27 37.80
N ASP A 406 4.55 17.39 37.10
CA ASP A 406 3.33 17.73 36.35
C ASP A 406 3.25 16.92 35.04
N ASP A 407 3.24 15.59 35.17
CA ASP A 407 3.17 14.63 34.06
C ASP A 407 1.82 13.89 34.03
N PHE A 408 1.61 13.08 33.00
CA PHE A 408 0.34 12.40 32.78
C PHE A 408 -0.01 11.33 33.84
N ILE A 409 0.92 10.94 34.73
CA ILE A 409 0.63 9.98 35.82
C ILE A 409 -0.41 10.56 36.77
N GLU A 410 -0.24 11.83 37.15
CA GLU A 410 -1.16 12.51 38.06
C GLU A 410 -2.56 12.61 37.47
N VAL A 411 -2.67 13.04 36.21
CA VAL A 411 -3.95 13.16 35.50
C VAL A 411 -4.66 11.80 35.48
N LYS A 412 -3.94 10.74 35.13
CA LYS A 412 -4.50 9.40 35.01
C LYS A 412 -4.98 8.83 36.36
N LEU A 413 -4.21 9.05 37.42
CA LEU A 413 -4.62 8.67 38.78
C LEU A 413 -5.85 9.47 39.24
N ASN A 414 -5.86 10.79 39.03
CA ASN A 414 -7.00 11.63 39.39
C ASN A 414 -8.28 11.22 38.64
N ASP A 415 -8.20 10.98 37.33
CA ASP A 415 -9.33 10.55 36.51
C ASP A 415 -9.89 9.21 36.99
N PHE A 416 -9.01 8.23 37.25
CA PHE A 416 -9.42 6.93 37.77
C PHE A 416 -10.05 7.04 39.17
N TRP A 417 -9.42 7.73 40.12
CA TRP A 417 -9.96 7.90 41.48
C TRP A 417 -11.32 8.59 41.48
N LYS A 418 -11.48 9.62 40.66
CA LYS A 418 -12.74 10.36 40.54
C LYS A 418 -13.84 9.47 39.96
N LYS A 419 -13.53 8.69 38.93
CA LYS A 419 -14.46 7.77 38.27
C LYS A 419 -14.86 6.61 39.19
N GLU A 420 -13.89 5.95 39.82
CA GLU A 420 -14.11 4.72 40.59
C GLU A 420 -14.57 4.97 42.03
N PHE A 421 -14.05 6.04 42.65
CA PHE A 421 -14.25 6.30 44.09
C PHE A 421 -14.90 7.65 44.42
N GLY A 422 -15.20 8.49 43.42
CA GLY A 422 -15.81 9.81 43.64
C GLY A 422 -14.94 10.79 44.41
N THR A 423 -13.64 10.52 44.55
CA THR A 423 -12.68 11.31 45.34
C THR A 423 -11.40 11.57 44.55
N SER A 424 -10.47 12.34 45.09
CA SER A 424 -9.12 12.50 44.54
C SER A 424 -8.12 11.67 45.36
N PRO A 425 -7.07 11.13 44.73
CA PRO A 425 -6.05 10.35 45.43
C PRO A 425 -5.31 11.21 46.45
N VAL A 426 -5.05 10.65 47.63
CA VAL A 426 -4.27 11.32 48.68
C VAL A 426 -2.80 10.94 48.54
N TYR A 427 -1.95 11.93 48.32
CA TYR A 427 -0.50 11.75 48.24
C TYR A 427 0.15 11.90 49.61
N ILE A 428 1.09 11.01 49.95
CA ILE A 428 1.88 11.04 51.19
C ILE A 428 3.37 10.84 50.90
N GLN A 429 4.22 11.14 51.88
CA GLN A 429 5.67 10.93 51.79
C GLN A 429 6.16 9.65 52.50
N ASP A 430 5.37 9.09 53.41
CA ASP A 430 5.79 7.94 54.22
C ASP A 430 5.53 6.60 53.52
N HIS A 431 6.61 5.95 53.07
CA HIS A 431 6.59 4.64 52.43
C HIS A 431 6.26 3.46 53.36
N LYS A 432 6.23 3.67 54.69
CA LYS A 432 5.94 2.61 55.68
C LYS A 432 4.45 2.47 55.99
N LYS A 433 3.60 3.37 55.51
CA LYS A 433 2.15 3.25 55.70
C LYS A 433 1.58 2.04 54.97
N LYS A 434 0.61 1.41 55.62
CA LYS A 434 -0.22 0.35 55.05
C LYS A 434 -1.24 0.95 54.07
N LYS A 435 -1.68 0.13 53.10
CA LYS A 435 -2.61 0.50 52.01
C LYS A 435 -2.05 1.61 51.12
N THR A 436 -0.88 1.38 50.53
CA THR A 436 -0.19 2.37 49.69
C THR A 436 0.09 1.85 48.28
N ILE A 437 -0.04 2.74 47.30
CA ILE A 437 0.50 2.55 45.94
C ILE A 437 1.77 3.37 45.85
N VAL A 438 2.91 2.72 45.62
CA VAL A 438 4.22 3.35 45.68
C VAL A 438 4.87 3.36 44.31
N LEU A 439 5.23 4.54 43.83
CA LEU A 439 5.98 4.79 42.61
C LEU A 439 7.44 5.04 42.96
N GLU A 440 8.34 4.19 42.46
CA GLU A 440 9.75 4.21 42.84
C GLU A 440 10.67 4.15 41.61
N LEU A 441 11.49 5.19 41.43
CA LEU A 441 12.62 5.11 40.51
C LEU A 441 13.70 4.21 41.11
N SER A 442 14.04 3.14 40.40
CA SER A 442 14.93 2.08 40.90
C SER A 442 15.95 1.66 39.85
N ASN A 443 17.22 1.59 40.26
CA ASN A 443 18.32 1.06 39.46
C ASN A 443 18.47 -0.47 39.57
N SER A 444 17.45 -1.16 40.06
CA SER A 444 17.45 -2.62 40.20
C SER A 444 17.82 -3.32 38.88
N LYS A 445 18.75 -4.28 38.96
CA LYS A 445 19.11 -5.14 37.82
C LYS A 445 17.97 -6.03 37.35
N LYS A 446 16.91 -6.20 38.15
CA LYS A 446 15.71 -6.97 37.78
C LYS A 446 14.85 -6.23 36.74
N ILE A 447 14.96 -4.89 36.68
CA ILE A 447 14.25 -4.08 35.69
C ILE A 447 15.06 -4.11 34.41
N TRP A 448 14.39 -4.42 33.30
CA TRP A 448 14.99 -4.45 31.97
C TRP A 448 15.64 -3.10 31.60
N LYS A 449 16.55 -3.12 30.62
CA LYS A 449 17.30 -1.91 30.23
C LYS A 449 16.48 -0.96 29.36
N LEU A 450 15.54 -1.49 28.57
CA LEU A 450 14.74 -0.68 27.66
C LEU A 450 13.86 0.31 28.43
N GLU A 451 13.77 1.53 27.92
CA GLU A 451 12.90 2.56 28.49
C GLU A 451 11.43 2.12 28.46
N GLY A 452 10.68 2.46 29.51
CA GLY A 452 9.31 1.99 29.71
C GLY A 452 9.19 0.66 30.47
N SER A 453 10.29 -0.05 30.75
CA SER A 453 10.25 -1.28 31.56
C SER A 453 9.88 -1.01 33.02
N TYR A 454 9.08 -1.90 33.61
CA TYR A 454 8.62 -1.76 34.99
C TYR A 454 8.38 -3.11 35.69
N ILE A 455 8.35 -3.07 37.03
CA ILE A 455 7.92 -4.18 37.88
C ILE A 455 6.76 -3.71 38.76
N ILE A 456 5.68 -4.49 38.82
CA ILE A 456 4.59 -4.31 39.78
C ILE A 456 4.67 -5.44 40.82
N GLU A 457 4.66 -5.09 42.10
CA GLU A 457 4.62 -6.03 43.22
C GLU A 457 3.38 -5.74 44.07
N ILE A 458 2.45 -6.69 44.14
CA ILE A 458 1.16 -6.56 44.83
C ILE A 458 1.19 -7.42 46.08
N THR A 459 0.88 -6.82 47.22
CA THR A 459 0.79 -7.47 48.54
C THR A 459 -0.52 -7.06 49.23
N LYS A 460 -0.79 -7.60 50.42
CA LYS A 460 -1.99 -7.24 51.22
C LYS A 460 -2.04 -5.76 51.62
N GLU A 461 -0.90 -5.09 51.73
CA GLU A 461 -0.81 -3.74 52.29
C GLU A 461 -0.17 -2.74 51.31
N LYS A 462 0.37 -3.19 50.18
CA LYS A 462 1.14 -2.34 49.27
C LYS A 462 1.07 -2.84 47.83
N VAL A 463 0.95 -1.90 46.88
CA VAL A 463 1.22 -2.09 45.44
C VAL A 463 2.44 -1.25 45.10
N SER A 464 3.57 -1.88 44.77
CA SER A 464 4.81 -1.20 44.41
C SER A 464 5.00 -1.23 42.90
N ILE A 465 5.27 -0.08 42.28
CA ILE A 465 5.66 0.03 40.87
C ILE A 465 7.06 0.59 40.83
N LYS A 466 7.99 -0.18 40.26
CA LYS A 466 9.41 0.16 40.17
C LYS A 466 9.83 0.25 38.71
N ALA A 467 10.51 1.33 38.34
CA ALA A 467 11.03 1.52 36.99
C ALA A 467 12.32 2.35 36.99
N LYS A 468 13.07 2.33 35.89
CA LYS A 468 14.28 3.17 35.73
C LYS A 468 13.98 4.60 35.29
N SER A 469 12.79 4.84 34.74
CA SER A 469 12.34 6.15 34.25
C SER A 469 10.89 6.41 34.64
N ARG A 470 10.48 7.68 34.62
CA ARG A 470 9.07 8.06 34.82
C ARG A 470 8.15 7.47 33.76
N GLN A 471 8.61 7.30 32.51
CA GLN A 471 7.86 6.58 31.48
C GLN A 471 7.55 5.13 31.90
N GLY A 472 8.49 4.41 32.51
CA GLY A 472 8.22 3.07 33.04
C GLY A 472 7.24 3.07 34.21
N LEU A 473 7.31 4.08 35.11
CA LEU A 473 6.31 4.23 36.17
C LEU A 473 4.91 4.48 35.59
N PHE A 474 4.81 5.31 34.56
CA PHE A 474 3.57 5.58 33.84
C PHE A 474 2.98 4.33 33.18
N TYR A 475 3.80 3.52 32.48
CA TYR A 475 3.31 2.28 31.90
C TYR A 475 2.91 1.26 32.97
N GLY A 476 3.61 1.20 34.10
CA GLY A 476 3.19 0.40 35.25
C GLY A 476 1.86 0.85 35.84
N ILE A 477 1.66 2.16 36.01
CA ILE A 477 0.38 2.74 36.46
C ILE A 477 -0.74 2.46 35.46
N SER A 478 -0.46 2.59 34.17
CA SER A 478 -1.42 2.29 33.11
C SER A 478 -1.89 0.84 33.16
N THR A 479 -0.97 -0.08 33.42
CA THR A 479 -1.26 -1.52 33.62
C THR A 479 -2.15 -1.76 34.84
N LEU A 480 -1.81 -1.11 35.97
CA LEU A 480 -2.58 -1.21 37.20
C LEU A 480 -4.00 -0.67 37.03
N ILE A 481 -4.15 0.51 36.43
CA ILE A 481 -5.44 1.17 36.22
C ILE A 481 -6.32 0.33 35.28
N GLN A 482 -5.80 -0.16 34.15
CA GLN A 482 -6.58 -1.02 33.25
C GLN A 482 -7.14 -2.26 33.96
N ALA A 483 -6.39 -2.83 34.92
CA ALA A 483 -6.87 -3.95 35.73
C ALA A 483 -7.94 -3.50 36.75
N LEU A 484 -7.68 -2.39 37.46
CA LEU A 484 -8.60 -1.85 38.48
C LEU A 484 -9.94 -1.40 37.90
N GLU A 485 -9.97 -0.87 36.68
CA GLU A 485 -11.21 -0.49 35.98
C GLU A 485 -12.14 -1.68 35.70
N GLN A 486 -11.62 -2.91 35.73
CA GLN A 486 -12.44 -4.12 35.64
C GLN A 486 -12.85 -4.63 37.02
N ASN A 487 -11.91 -4.62 37.97
CA ASN A 487 -12.15 -5.09 39.32
C ASN A 487 -11.10 -4.51 40.28
N THR A 488 -11.57 -3.84 41.33
CA THR A 488 -10.71 -3.31 42.40
C THR A 488 -10.07 -4.40 43.28
N THR A 489 -10.49 -5.65 43.14
CA THR A 489 -9.87 -6.83 43.76
C THR A 489 -8.74 -7.37 42.88
N LEU A 490 -7.49 -7.17 43.31
CA LEU A 490 -6.29 -7.61 42.61
C LEU A 490 -5.74 -8.91 43.22
N LEU A 491 -5.18 -9.79 42.38
CA LEU A 491 -4.41 -10.94 42.85
C LEU A 491 -3.04 -10.50 43.37
N ILE A 492 -2.61 -11.11 44.48
CA ILE A 492 -1.29 -10.88 45.08
C ILE A 492 -0.22 -11.59 44.23
N GLY A 493 0.86 -10.88 43.93
CA GLY A 493 1.94 -11.41 43.12
C GLY A 493 2.74 -10.32 42.42
N THR A 494 3.36 -10.65 41.30
CA THR A 494 4.29 -9.78 40.59
C THR A 494 4.05 -9.76 39.09
N ILE A 495 4.25 -8.60 38.48
CA ILE A 495 4.36 -8.42 37.03
C ILE A 495 5.74 -7.84 36.76
N ASN A 496 6.52 -8.46 35.88
CA ASN A 496 7.76 -7.92 35.33
C ASN A 496 7.58 -7.75 33.83
N ASP A 497 7.52 -6.51 33.37
CA ASP A 497 7.09 -6.22 32.01
C ASP A 497 8.02 -5.21 31.32
N HIS A 498 8.16 -5.37 30.02
CA HIS A 498 9.06 -4.59 29.21
C HIS A 498 8.62 -4.61 27.73
N PRO A 499 8.96 -3.57 26.96
CA PRO A 499 8.77 -3.61 25.52
C PRO A 499 9.71 -4.63 24.86
N ALA A 500 9.31 -5.15 23.71
CA ALA A 500 10.15 -6.01 22.87
C ALA A 500 11.14 -5.17 22.05
N TYR A 501 10.71 -3.98 21.59
CA TYR A 501 11.52 -3.11 20.74
C TYR A 501 11.65 -1.69 21.32
N PRO A 502 12.80 -1.01 21.08
CA PRO A 502 13.07 0.31 21.64
C PRO A 502 12.21 1.43 21.02
N VAL A 503 11.97 1.39 19.71
CA VAL A 503 11.18 2.39 18.99
C VAL A 503 9.79 1.83 18.72
N ARG A 504 8.77 2.48 19.28
CA ARG A 504 7.35 2.10 19.15
C ARG A 504 6.62 3.33 18.64
N SER A 505 6.59 3.47 17.33
CA SER A 505 6.29 4.74 16.68
C SER A 505 5.01 4.75 15.87
N VAL A 506 4.51 5.95 15.63
CA VAL A 506 3.44 6.23 14.68
C VAL A 506 3.76 7.46 13.87
N VAL A 507 3.36 7.49 12.61
CA VAL A 507 3.31 8.72 11.81
C VAL A 507 1.92 9.33 11.88
N LEU A 508 1.85 10.61 12.24
CA LEU A 508 0.58 11.30 12.43
C LEU A 508 -0.09 11.61 11.10
N THR A 509 -1.19 10.91 10.81
CA THR A 509 -2.02 11.13 9.61
C THR A 509 -3.47 11.47 9.95
N LYS A 510 -3.93 11.08 11.15
CA LYS A 510 -5.35 11.15 11.57
C LYS A 510 -5.85 12.55 11.88
N VAL A 511 -4.99 13.36 12.47
CA VAL A 511 -5.32 14.71 12.96
C VAL A 511 -4.18 15.66 12.62
N LYS A 512 -4.46 16.96 12.68
CA LYS A 512 -3.42 17.97 12.50
C LYS A 512 -2.48 17.99 13.71
N ALA A 513 -1.21 18.27 13.49
CA ALA A 513 -0.21 18.52 14.54
C ALA A 513 -0.44 19.89 15.19
N VAL A 514 -1.58 20.08 15.86
CA VAL A 514 -1.99 21.30 16.57
C VAL A 514 -2.73 20.89 17.84
N ILE A 515 -2.55 21.64 18.93
CA ILE A 515 -3.26 21.38 20.19
C ILE A 515 -4.78 21.63 20.04
N ASN A 516 -5.54 20.55 19.91
CA ASN A 516 -7.00 20.52 19.97
C ASN A 516 -7.47 19.20 20.62
N ASP A 517 -8.78 19.04 20.82
CA ASP A 517 -9.34 17.89 21.54
C ASP A 517 -9.06 16.56 20.82
N ASP A 518 -9.09 16.53 19.50
CA ASP A 518 -8.80 15.33 18.71
C ASP A 518 -7.33 14.90 18.87
N PHE A 519 -6.39 15.84 18.77
CA PHE A 519 -4.96 15.60 19.00
C PHE A 519 -4.70 15.14 20.42
N LYS A 520 -5.27 15.83 21.41
CA LYS A 520 -5.14 15.46 22.82
C LYS A 520 -5.65 14.04 23.09
N THR A 521 -6.79 13.68 22.51
CA THR A 521 -7.39 12.35 22.62
C THR A 521 -6.50 11.29 21.98
N TYR A 522 -5.96 11.59 20.79
CA TYR A 522 -5.09 10.66 20.08
C TYR A 522 -3.77 10.40 20.83
N ILE A 523 -3.09 11.43 21.34
CA ILE A 523 -1.88 11.28 22.14
C ILE A 523 -2.14 10.47 23.43
N LYS A 524 -3.29 10.69 24.10
CA LYS A 524 -3.69 9.87 25.26
C LYS A 524 -3.85 8.40 24.87
N GLN A 525 -4.53 8.12 23.76
CA GLN A 525 -4.68 6.78 23.22
C GLN A 525 -3.31 6.13 22.95
N LEU A 526 -2.40 6.83 22.27
CA LEU A 526 -1.05 6.31 21.97
C LEU A 526 -0.25 5.99 23.25
N SER A 527 -0.38 6.83 24.27
CA SER A 527 0.29 6.65 25.57
C SER A 527 -0.21 5.40 26.29
N ASP A 528 -1.52 5.18 26.27
CA ASP A 528 -2.16 3.99 26.85
C ASP A 528 -1.80 2.71 26.10
N LEU A 529 -1.61 2.82 24.78
CA LEU A 529 -1.11 1.75 23.92
C LEU A 529 0.42 1.58 24.00
N ARG A 530 1.10 2.38 24.83
CA ARG A 530 2.54 2.34 25.09
C ARG A 530 3.42 2.64 23.87
N TYR A 531 2.91 3.42 22.91
CA TYR A 531 3.78 4.10 21.94
C TYR A 531 4.68 5.10 22.66
N ASN A 532 5.89 5.33 22.14
CA ASN A 532 6.85 6.28 22.72
C ASN A 532 7.36 7.31 21.71
N GLU A 533 7.02 7.22 20.44
CA GLU A 533 7.47 8.16 19.41
C GLU A 533 6.34 8.51 18.46
N ILE A 534 6.22 9.79 18.10
CA ILE A 534 5.26 10.27 17.10
C ILE A 534 5.95 11.17 16.07
N TYR A 535 5.81 10.83 14.80
CA TYR A 535 6.34 11.60 13.68
C TYR A 535 5.27 12.59 13.25
N LEU A 536 5.60 13.88 13.29
CA LEU A 536 4.64 14.97 13.17
C LEU A 536 4.86 15.74 11.85
N PRO A 537 4.32 15.27 10.71
CA PRO A 537 4.37 16.03 9.47
C PRO A 537 3.59 17.34 9.61
N SER A 538 4.24 18.47 9.32
CA SER A 538 3.60 19.79 9.43
C SER A 538 4.26 20.85 8.56
N ASN A 539 3.45 21.68 7.90
CA ASN A 539 3.96 22.86 7.18
C ASN A 539 4.35 24.00 8.15
N ALA A 540 4.11 23.87 9.46
CA ALA A 540 4.52 24.88 10.42
C ALA A 540 6.06 25.01 10.53
N TYR A 541 6.81 23.94 10.21
CA TYR A 541 8.28 23.97 10.23
C TYR A 541 8.86 24.99 9.23
N LEU A 542 8.09 25.35 8.20
CA LEU A 542 8.48 26.34 7.19
C LEU A 542 8.57 27.77 7.72
N HIS A 543 7.93 28.04 8.87
CA HIS A 543 7.67 29.38 9.37
C HIS A 543 7.95 29.48 10.88
N LEU A 544 8.91 28.72 11.41
CA LEU A 544 9.25 28.74 12.85
C LEU A 544 9.87 30.07 13.31
N ASP A 545 10.27 30.93 12.38
CA ASP A 545 10.66 32.31 12.63
C ASP A 545 9.47 33.19 13.06
N ASP A 546 8.23 32.82 12.72
CA ASP A 546 7.01 33.41 13.29
C ASP A 546 6.82 32.93 14.74
N PRO A 547 6.88 33.82 15.75
CA PRO A 547 6.73 33.43 17.16
C PRO A 547 5.41 32.71 17.46
N LYS A 548 4.35 32.98 16.69
CA LYS A 548 3.08 32.28 16.85
C LYS A 548 3.19 30.83 16.40
N ARG A 549 3.83 30.57 15.27
CA ARG A 549 4.03 29.20 14.74
C ARG A 549 4.98 28.39 15.60
N LEU A 550 6.06 29.02 16.07
CA LEU A 550 6.96 28.40 17.03
C LEU A 550 6.20 27.95 18.28
N LYS A 551 5.42 28.86 18.90
CA LYS A 551 4.64 28.55 20.09
C LYS A 551 3.62 27.44 19.87
N GLU A 552 2.92 27.43 18.73
CA GLU A 552 1.97 26.37 18.36
C GLU A 552 2.65 24.98 18.39
N ILE A 553 3.87 24.87 17.84
CA ILE A 553 4.61 23.60 17.79
C ILE A 553 5.28 23.26 19.13
N GLU A 554 5.77 24.26 19.89
CA GLU A 554 6.28 24.05 21.24
C GLU A 554 5.20 23.46 22.16
N GLU A 555 3.97 23.94 22.07
CA GLU A 555 2.83 23.41 22.83
C GLU A 555 2.51 21.95 22.44
N VAL A 556 2.55 21.63 21.14
CA VAL A 556 2.42 20.25 20.62
C VAL A 556 3.51 19.35 21.19
N PHE A 557 4.76 19.80 21.14
CA PHE A 557 5.91 19.03 21.63
C PHE A 557 5.84 18.82 23.15
N ALA A 558 5.50 19.87 23.90
CA ALA A 558 5.34 19.81 25.35
C ALA A 558 4.21 18.83 25.74
N TYR A 559 3.09 18.85 25.02
CA TYR A 559 1.98 17.93 25.28
C TYR A 559 2.35 16.48 24.98
N CYS A 560 3.06 16.19 23.89
CA CYS A 560 3.56 14.84 23.62
C CYS A 560 4.49 14.36 24.74
N LYS A 561 5.46 15.19 25.13
CA LYS A 561 6.45 14.88 26.17
C LYS A 561 5.80 14.64 27.54
N SER A 562 4.79 15.44 27.92
CA SER A 562 4.07 15.25 29.20
C SER A 562 3.28 13.93 29.25
N HIS A 563 3.00 13.35 28.09
CA HIS A 563 2.36 12.04 27.93
C HIS A 563 3.36 10.92 27.61
N PHE A 564 4.66 11.16 27.81
CA PHE A 564 5.74 10.20 27.57
C PHE A 564 5.87 9.73 26.12
N ILE A 565 5.50 10.58 25.17
CA ILE A 565 5.71 10.37 23.73
C ILE A 565 6.75 11.40 23.24
N GLU A 566 7.83 10.93 22.64
CA GLU A 566 8.82 11.80 22.00
C GLU A 566 8.28 12.32 20.65
N PRO A 567 8.10 13.64 20.50
CA PRO A 567 7.73 14.24 19.23
C PRO A 567 8.93 14.28 18.29
N VAL A 568 8.74 13.81 17.05
CA VAL A 568 9.75 13.85 15.99
C VAL A 568 9.31 14.86 14.94
N ALA A 569 10.13 15.90 14.74
CA ALA A 569 9.90 16.86 13.67
C ALA A 569 9.99 16.13 12.32
N TYR A 570 8.98 16.30 11.48
CA TYR A 570 8.93 15.66 10.17
C TYR A 570 8.57 16.70 9.10
N PHE A 571 9.52 16.98 8.22
CA PHE A 571 9.28 17.72 6.98
C PHE A 571 10.05 17.07 5.84
N GLU A 572 9.63 17.36 4.63
CA GLU A 572 10.30 16.88 3.44
C GLU A 572 11.43 17.81 3.02
N THR A 573 12.51 17.24 2.46
CA THR A 573 13.53 18.04 1.78
C THR A 573 13.27 18.09 0.26
N PHE A 574 14.00 17.32 -0.56
CA PHE A 574 13.93 17.37 -2.03
C PHE A 574 13.23 16.15 -2.68
N GLY A 575 12.43 15.38 -1.93
CA GLY A 575 11.71 14.18 -2.41
C GLY A 575 10.61 14.45 -3.46
N ALA A 576 9.39 13.97 -3.24
CA ALA A 576 8.14 14.52 -3.81
C ALA A 576 8.02 16.07 -3.74
N GLY A 577 8.87 16.73 -2.95
CA GLY A 577 9.18 18.14 -3.02
C GLY A 577 8.14 19.06 -2.39
N THR A 578 7.31 18.56 -1.47
CA THR A 578 6.22 19.33 -0.88
C THR A 578 6.71 20.61 -0.19
N LEU A 579 7.86 20.58 0.46
CA LEU A 579 8.42 21.75 1.15
C LEU A 579 8.85 22.85 0.17
N THR A 580 9.76 22.52 -0.74
CA THR A 580 10.37 23.48 -1.67
C THR A 580 9.35 24.03 -2.66
N ARG A 581 8.42 23.20 -3.14
CA ARG A 581 7.44 23.62 -4.15
C ARG A 581 6.32 24.48 -3.57
N VAL A 582 5.95 24.27 -2.31
CA VAL A 582 4.95 25.11 -1.62
C VAL A 582 5.53 26.50 -1.34
N LEU A 583 6.83 26.60 -1.04
CA LEU A 583 7.48 27.88 -0.82
C LEU A 583 7.75 28.64 -2.11
N ASP A 584 8.22 27.95 -3.16
CA ASP A 584 8.51 28.56 -4.44
C ASP A 584 8.30 27.59 -5.62
N PRO A 585 7.30 27.84 -6.50
CA PRO A 585 7.08 27.05 -7.73
C PRO A 585 8.25 27.08 -8.73
N CYS A 586 9.23 27.97 -8.57
CA CYS A 586 10.46 27.95 -9.36
C CYS A 586 11.39 26.78 -9.03
N LEU A 587 11.13 26.07 -7.91
CA LEU A 587 11.91 24.94 -7.42
C LEU A 587 11.37 23.58 -7.90
N ASP A 588 10.35 23.55 -8.74
CA ASP A 588 9.92 22.32 -9.40
C ASP A 588 11.06 21.73 -10.27
N GLU A 589 11.18 20.41 -10.30
CA GLU A 589 11.95 19.72 -11.33
C GLU A 589 11.13 19.77 -12.63
N GLY A 590 11.53 20.65 -13.55
CA GLY A 590 10.97 20.72 -14.90
C GLY A 590 11.57 19.69 -15.86
N ILE A 591 11.05 19.64 -17.08
CA ILE A 591 11.58 18.91 -18.22
C ILE A 591 12.16 19.95 -19.17
N PHE A 592 13.46 19.84 -19.48
CA PHE A 592 14.13 20.79 -20.34
C PHE A 592 13.85 20.50 -21.82
N HIS A 593 13.11 21.40 -22.43
CA HIS A 593 12.92 21.45 -23.87
C HIS A 593 14.08 22.22 -24.48
N LYS A 594 14.95 21.53 -25.23
CA LYS A 594 16.13 22.11 -25.86
C LYS A 594 16.00 22.11 -27.37
N ASN A 595 16.27 23.26 -27.97
CA ASN A 595 16.27 23.53 -29.40
C ASN A 595 14.93 23.22 -30.09
N GLU A 596 13.82 23.51 -29.42
CA GLU A 596 12.50 23.23 -29.96
C GLU A 596 12.12 24.28 -31.00
N VAL A 597 11.74 23.85 -32.20
CA VAL A 597 11.41 24.77 -33.31
C VAL A 597 9.94 25.12 -33.27
N TRP A 598 9.64 26.42 -33.11
CA TRP A 598 8.28 26.95 -33.11
C TRP A 598 8.08 27.97 -34.23
N LYS A 599 6.97 27.83 -34.95
CA LYS A 599 6.55 28.82 -35.95
C LYS A 599 5.79 29.96 -35.27
N VAL A 600 6.21 31.19 -35.49
CA VAL A 600 5.51 32.38 -34.97
C VAL A 600 4.24 32.60 -35.79
N PRO A 601 3.04 32.55 -35.18
CA PRO A 601 1.80 32.82 -35.91
C PRO A 601 1.68 34.30 -36.29
N GLY A 602 0.74 34.64 -37.18
CA GLY A 602 0.49 36.04 -37.58
C GLY A 602 -0.02 36.93 -36.45
N SER A 603 -0.47 36.34 -35.34
CA SER A 603 -0.80 37.06 -34.10
C SER A 603 0.43 37.47 -33.28
N GLY A 604 1.61 36.91 -33.57
CA GLY A 604 2.83 37.09 -32.77
C GLY A 604 2.85 36.29 -31.45
N ILE A 605 1.80 35.53 -31.13
CA ILE A 605 1.67 34.80 -29.86
C ILE A 605 1.94 33.32 -30.10
N ILE A 606 3.05 32.80 -29.59
CA ILE A 606 3.33 31.37 -29.51
C ILE A 606 2.55 30.81 -28.31
N GLU A 607 1.77 29.75 -28.54
CA GLU A 607 1.11 28.97 -27.49
C GLU A 607 1.79 27.61 -27.40
N LEU A 608 2.46 27.33 -26.28
CA LEU A 608 3.19 26.08 -26.09
C LEU A 608 2.23 24.98 -25.64
N ASP A 609 2.39 23.77 -26.21
CA ASP A 609 1.57 22.60 -25.87
C ASP A 609 2.14 21.87 -24.64
N VAL A 610 2.28 22.61 -23.54
CA VAL A 610 2.67 22.08 -22.23
C VAL A 610 1.79 22.70 -21.14
N PRO A 611 1.59 22.03 -19.99
CA PRO A 611 0.72 22.58 -18.94
C PRO A 611 1.24 23.89 -18.37
N ARG A 612 2.55 23.95 -18.09
CA ARG A 612 3.21 25.10 -17.48
C ARG A 612 4.68 25.20 -17.90
N ILE A 613 5.24 26.42 -17.94
CA ILE A 613 6.70 26.66 -18.03
C ILE A 613 7.24 27.36 -16.80
N GLN A 614 8.52 27.13 -16.48
CA GLN A 614 9.21 27.83 -15.41
C GLN A 614 9.82 29.13 -15.93
N ASP A 615 9.25 30.24 -15.48
CA ASP A 615 9.74 31.58 -15.76
C ASP A 615 10.41 32.19 -14.51
N CYS A 616 11.65 31.78 -14.27
CA CYS A 616 12.36 31.97 -13.02
C CYS A 616 13.79 32.46 -13.26
N GLN A 617 14.44 33.04 -12.23
CA GLN A 617 15.78 33.61 -12.37
C GLN A 617 16.85 32.57 -12.80
N ASN A 618 16.73 31.33 -12.33
CA ASN A 618 17.69 30.26 -12.57
C ASN A 618 17.23 29.26 -13.65
N THR A 619 16.18 29.56 -14.42
CA THR A 619 15.69 28.69 -15.50
C THR A 619 16.01 29.26 -16.85
N SER A 620 16.13 28.38 -17.83
CA SER A 620 16.60 28.75 -19.15
C SER A 620 15.43 29.00 -20.09
N ILE A 621 14.81 30.19 -20.07
CA ILE A 621 13.93 30.64 -21.18
C ILE A 621 14.76 31.46 -22.15
N HIS A 622 15.19 30.83 -23.25
CA HIS A 622 15.96 31.48 -24.30
C HIS A 622 15.33 31.21 -25.65
N ILE A 623 15.20 32.27 -26.46
CA ILE A 623 14.60 32.18 -27.80
C ILE A 623 15.65 32.66 -28.79
N TYR A 624 15.91 31.88 -29.82
CA TYR A 624 16.87 32.19 -30.87
C TYR A 624 16.18 32.23 -32.22
N THR A 625 16.65 33.11 -33.09
CA THR A 625 16.38 32.99 -34.53
C THR A 625 17.08 31.74 -35.09
N LYS A 626 16.62 31.23 -36.24
CA LYS A 626 17.33 30.15 -36.96
C LYS A 626 18.79 30.46 -37.30
N ALA A 627 19.15 31.74 -37.41
CA ALA A 627 20.52 32.18 -37.64
C ALA A 627 21.39 32.19 -36.36
N GLY A 628 20.83 31.82 -35.21
CA GLY A 628 21.54 31.74 -33.93
C GLY A 628 21.57 33.05 -33.12
N LYS A 629 20.95 34.14 -33.59
CA LYS A 629 20.78 35.35 -32.78
C LYS A 629 19.77 35.09 -31.67
N GLU A 630 20.18 35.25 -30.41
CA GLU A 630 19.30 35.22 -29.25
C GLU A 630 18.43 36.48 -29.20
N LEU A 631 17.18 36.32 -28.82
CA LEU A 631 16.21 37.39 -28.63
C LEU A 631 16.29 37.92 -27.20
N GLU A 632 16.22 39.23 -27.04
CA GLU A 632 16.24 39.88 -25.74
C GLU A 632 14.85 39.89 -25.09
N ARG A 633 14.77 39.46 -23.84
CA ARG A 633 13.52 39.46 -23.08
C ARG A 633 13.03 40.89 -22.81
N TYR A 634 11.73 41.10 -22.90
CA TYR A 634 11.00 42.38 -22.82
C TYR A 634 11.22 43.36 -23.98
N THR A 635 12.27 43.18 -24.78
CA THR A 635 12.54 43.94 -26.01
C THR A 635 12.04 43.19 -27.25
N ASP A 636 12.45 41.94 -27.44
CA ASP A 636 12.12 41.11 -28.59
C ASP A 636 10.96 40.14 -28.30
N TYR A 637 10.79 39.72 -27.04
CA TYR A 637 9.68 38.85 -26.62
C TYR A 637 9.24 39.08 -25.17
N LYS A 638 8.02 38.67 -24.82
CA LYS A 638 7.47 38.69 -23.45
C LYS A 638 6.66 37.44 -23.16
N VAL A 639 6.92 36.81 -22.01
CA VAL A 639 6.05 35.76 -21.47
C VAL A 639 4.76 36.42 -20.96
N LEU A 640 3.62 36.07 -21.57
CA LEU A 640 2.30 36.58 -21.19
C LEU A 640 1.62 35.71 -20.13
N SER A 641 1.86 34.40 -20.17
CA SER A 641 1.36 33.45 -19.18
C SER A 641 2.30 32.26 -19.07
N THR A 642 2.47 31.76 -17.84
CA THR A 642 3.24 30.54 -17.53
C THR A 642 2.36 29.30 -17.48
N GLU A 643 1.08 29.43 -17.12
CA GLU A 643 0.06 28.38 -17.19
C GLU A 643 -0.59 28.41 -18.58
N LYS A 644 -0.68 27.27 -19.27
CA LYS A 644 -1.04 27.24 -20.71
C LYS A 644 -0.21 28.28 -21.48
N PRO A 645 1.11 28.07 -21.56
CA PRO A 645 2.08 29.13 -21.78
C PRO A 645 1.84 29.93 -23.05
N LYS A 646 1.94 31.25 -22.93
CA LYS A 646 1.83 32.17 -24.06
C LYS A 646 3.02 33.09 -24.10
N ILE A 647 3.71 33.16 -25.24
CA ILE A 647 4.86 34.02 -25.46
C ILE A 647 4.56 34.97 -26.61
N LEU A 648 4.57 36.27 -26.33
CA LEU A 648 4.43 37.32 -27.35
C LEU A 648 5.81 37.64 -27.93
N ILE A 649 5.96 37.50 -29.24
CA ILE A 649 7.08 38.04 -30.00
C ILE A 649 6.74 39.50 -30.34
N GLN A 650 7.60 40.44 -29.93
CA GLN A 650 7.36 41.87 -30.13
C GLN A 650 7.82 42.36 -31.51
N ASP A 651 8.89 41.77 -32.07
CA ASP A 651 9.35 42.12 -33.41
C ASP A 651 8.45 41.48 -34.48
N GLN A 652 7.62 42.31 -35.11
CA GLN A 652 6.71 41.90 -36.18
C GLN A 652 7.43 41.29 -37.39
N LYS A 653 8.73 41.57 -37.60
CA LYS A 653 9.52 40.96 -38.67
C LYS A 653 9.74 39.46 -38.47
N LEU A 654 9.60 38.98 -37.24
CA LEU A 654 9.72 37.57 -36.90
C LEU A 654 8.40 36.81 -37.06
N TYR A 655 7.30 37.46 -37.40
CA TYR A 655 6.02 36.79 -37.62
C TYR A 655 6.12 35.89 -38.85
N HIS A 656 5.47 34.72 -38.79
CA HIS A 656 5.55 33.65 -39.79
C HIS A 656 6.95 33.02 -39.97
N THR A 657 7.95 33.42 -39.18
CA THR A 657 9.27 32.78 -39.15
C THR A 657 9.31 31.65 -38.12
N GLU A 658 10.40 30.88 -38.12
CA GLU A 658 10.67 29.86 -37.13
C GLU A 658 11.71 30.35 -36.12
N LEU A 659 11.42 30.13 -34.85
CA LEU A 659 12.31 30.39 -33.72
C LEU A 659 12.69 29.07 -33.05
N ILE A 660 13.83 29.08 -32.37
CA ILE A 660 14.36 27.95 -31.59
C ILE A 660 14.21 28.32 -30.12
N LEU A 661 13.45 27.54 -29.37
CA LEU A 661 13.13 27.78 -27.97
C LEU A 661 13.87 26.77 -27.09
N ASN A 662 14.43 27.29 -25.99
CA ASN A 662 14.90 26.54 -24.84
C ASN A 662 14.05 26.95 -23.64
N TYR A 663 13.44 26.01 -22.92
CA TYR A 663 12.64 26.28 -21.72
C TYR A 663 12.47 25.03 -20.84
N ASP A 664 12.21 25.24 -19.56
CA ASP A 664 11.79 24.17 -18.65
C ASP A 664 10.26 24.12 -18.56
N ALA A 665 9.67 23.01 -18.98
CA ALA A 665 8.24 22.73 -18.83
C ALA A 665 7.99 21.99 -17.51
N VAL A 666 6.86 22.24 -16.84
CA VAL A 666 6.45 21.44 -15.68
C VAL A 666 5.19 20.68 -16.02
N ASP A 667 5.34 19.37 -16.11
CA ASP A 667 4.27 18.42 -16.34
C ASP A 667 4.43 17.20 -15.44
N PHE A 668 3.53 17.08 -14.46
CA PHE A 668 3.45 15.93 -13.56
C PHE A 668 2.34 14.95 -13.96
N SER A 669 1.61 15.17 -15.06
CA SER A 669 0.46 14.35 -15.45
C SER A 669 0.82 12.89 -15.73
N GLY A 670 2.07 12.62 -16.12
CA GLY A 670 2.60 11.27 -16.34
C GLY A 670 3.22 10.62 -15.10
N PHE A 671 3.26 11.30 -13.96
CA PHE A 671 3.99 10.83 -12.77
C PHE A 671 3.07 10.79 -11.53
N PRO A 672 3.19 9.74 -10.69
CA PRO A 672 2.33 9.61 -9.51
C PRO A 672 2.61 10.67 -8.44
N HIS A 673 3.83 11.20 -8.40
CA HIS A 673 4.26 12.24 -7.47
C HIS A 673 5.01 13.33 -8.23
N PRO A 674 4.96 14.58 -7.75
CA PRO A 674 5.81 15.64 -8.28
C PRO A 674 7.28 15.50 -7.87
N ALA A 675 8.13 16.44 -8.28
CA ALA A 675 9.53 16.47 -7.89
C ALA A 675 10.07 17.89 -7.73
N SER A 676 11.03 18.08 -6.82
CA SER A 676 11.79 19.32 -6.66
C SER A 676 13.17 19.23 -7.29
N CYS A 677 13.68 20.35 -7.77
CA CYS A 677 15.03 20.47 -8.32
C CYS A 677 16.08 20.55 -7.19
N PRO A 678 16.95 19.53 -7.02
CA PRO A 678 18.03 19.57 -6.02
C PRO A 678 19.25 20.38 -6.47
N SER A 679 19.15 21.06 -7.62
CA SER A 679 20.27 21.80 -8.24
C SER A 679 20.09 23.32 -8.18
N ASP A 680 18.96 23.82 -7.69
CA ASP A 680 18.72 25.25 -7.56
C ASP A 680 19.34 25.80 -6.25
N PRO A 681 20.23 26.82 -6.30
CA PRO A 681 20.83 27.40 -5.10
C PRO A 681 19.81 27.98 -4.12
N HIS A 682 18.72 28.58 -4.62
CA HIS A 682 17.69 29.16 -3.76
C HIS A 682 16.96 28.07 -2.96
N GLY A 683 16.71 26.91 -3.59
CA GLY A 683 16.12 25.76 -2.90
C GLY A 683 16.98 25.30 -1.70
N TRP A 684 18.30 25.32 -1.84
CA TRP A 684 19.21 24.98 -0.73
C TRP A 684 19.22 26.00 0.40
N GLU A 685 19.08 27.29 0.09
CA GLU A 685 18.93 28.34 1.10
C GLU A 685 17.67 28.14 1.95
N LEU A 686 16.52 27.88 1.29
CA LEU A 686 15.26 27.60 1.99
C LEU A 686 15.37 26.34 2.88
N GLN A 687 15.95 25.27 2.35
CA GLN A 687 16.14 24.02 3.09
C GLN A 687 17.04 24.22 4.31
N GLU A 688 18.16 24.94 4.16
CA GLU A 688 19.04 25.24 5.28
C GLU A 688 18.34 26.07 6.35
N ASN A 689 17.53 27.06 5.97
CA ASN A 689 16.77 27.88 6.92
C ASN A 689 15.75 27.05 7.72
N VAL A 690 15.01 26.14 7.07
CA VAL A 690 14.07 25.26 7.77
C VAL A 690 14.79 24.31 8.73
N ILE A 691 15.89 23.70 8.29
CA ILE A 691 16.69 22.79 9.13
C ILE A 691 17.28 23.56 10.32
N LEU A 692 17.90 24.72 10.07
CA LEU A 692 18.44 25.60 11.10
C LEU A 692 17.38 25.93 12.15
N ASN A 693 16.26 26.51 11.73
CA ASN A 693 15.21 26.96 12.64
C ASN A 693 14.63 25.80 13.45
N THR A 694 14.39 24.65 12.81
CA THR A 694 13.90 23.46 13.52
C THR A 694 14.90 23.00 14.59
N LEU A 695 16.19 22.90 14.26
CA LEU A 695 17.19 22.41 15.20
C LEU A 695 17.51 23.41 16.31
N THR A 696 17.55 24.72 16.02
CA THR A 696 17.97 25.72 17.02
C THR A 696 16.82 26.24 17.87
N LEU A 697 15.60 26.32 17.33
CA LEU A 697 14.44 26.82 18.06
C LEU A 697 13.71 25.69 18.80
N LEU A 698 13.42 24.57 18.13
CA LEU A 698 12.68 23.45 18.76
C LEU A 698 13.58 22.46 19.49
N LYS A 699 14.86 22.35 19.10
CA LYS A 699 15.86 21.43 19.67
C LYS A 699 15.33 19.99 19.83
N PRO A 700 14.81 19.37 18.76
CA PRO A 700 14.29 18.02 18.82
C PRO A 700 15.41 17.01 19.04
N LYS A 701 15.13 15.87 19.70
CA LYS A 701 16.10 14.76 19.77
C LYS A 701 16.22 14.00 18.45
N LYS A 702 15.19 14.11 17.60
CA LYS A 702 15.01 13.32 16.38
C LYS A 702 14.41 14.18 15.28
N LEU A 703 14.84 13.92 14.05
CA LEU A 703 14.38 14.60 12.86
C LEU A 703 14.11 13.59 11.74
N HIS A 704 12.97 13.69 11.06
CA HIS A 704 12.64 12.91 9.88
C HIS A 704 12.61 13.82 8.65
N ILE A 705 13.41 13.50 7.62
CA ILE A 705 13.59 14.36 6.43
C ILE A 705 12.96 13.80 5.14
N SER A 706 12.09 12.78 5.27
CA SER A 706 11.38 12.10 4.19
C SER A 706 12.31 11.41 3.18
N GLN A 707 12.65 12.07 2.07
CA GLN A 707 13.34 11.53 0.88
C GLN A 707 12.51 10.51 0.07
N ASP A 708 11.19 10.45 0.23
CA ASP A 708 10.30 9.50 -0.45
C ASP A 708 9.82 10.00 -1.81
N GLU A 709 9.50 9.03 -2.68
CA GLU A 709 8.62 9.17 -3.84
C GLU A 709 8.93 10.34 -4.79
N VAL A 710 10.22 10.60 -5.06
CA VAL A 710 10.63 11.56 -6.11
C VAL A 710 10.00 11.13 -7.44
N GLY A 711 9.16 11.99 -8.02
CA GLY A 711 8.46 11.71 -9.28
C GLY A 711 9.41 11.43 -10.45
N PHE A 712 10.36 12.33 -10.67
CA PHE A 712 11.47 12.18 -11.59
C PHE A 712 12.61 13.12 -11.18
N MET A 713 13.82 12.87 -11.70
CA MET A 713 15.02 13.65 -11.39
C MET A 713 15.82 13.89 -12.66
N ASN A 714 16.64 14.94 -12.65
CA ASN A 714 17.63 15.22 -13.69
C ASN A 714 17.02 15.45 -15.09
N LYS A 715 15.92 16.19 -15.14
CA LYS A 715 15.22 16.54 -16.38
C LYS A 715 15.27 18.04 -16.67
N CYS A 716 15.43 18.89 -15.64
CA CYS A 716 15.45 20.34 -15.83
C CYS A 716 16.84 20.83 -16.24
N SER A 717 16.88 22.02 -16.85
CA SER A 717 18.08 22.67 -17.36
C SER A 717 19.18 22.78 -16.31
N ARG A 718 18.82 23.13 -15.07
CA ARG A 718 19.74 23.27 -13.93
C ARG A 718 20.40 21.94 -13.56
N CYS A 719 19.63 20.85 -13.47
CA CYS A 719 20.18 19.54 -13.18
C CYS A 719 21.08 19.05 -14.32
N LEU A 720 20.61 19.19 -15.57
CA LEU A 720 21.37 18.80 -16.76
C LEU A 720 22.69 19.58 -16.89
N ALA A 721 22.72 20.85 -16.50
CA ALA A 721 23.93 21.68 -16.51
C ALA A 721 25.04 21.16 -15.58
N ARG A 722 24.71 20.34 -14.58
CA ARG A 722 25.71 19.75 -13.67
C ARG A 722 26.48 18.58 -14.30
N GLY A 723 25.96 17.98 -15.39
CA GLY A 723 26.59 16.83 -16.04
C GLY A 723 26.66 15.57 -15.17
N LEU A 724 25.80 15.47 -14.15
CA LEU A 724 25.72 14.34 -13.23
C LEU A 724 24.63 13.35 -13.65
N THR A 725 24.82 12.08 -13.30
CA THR A 725 23.78 11.06 -13.37
C THR A 725 22.72 11.25 -12.27
N ASN A 726 21.54 10.66 -12.42
CA ASN A 726 20.48 10.74 -11.40
C ASN A 726 20.99 10.20 -10.06
N LYS A 727 21.68 9.05 -10.09
CA LYS A 727 22.33 8.47 -8.91
C LYS A 727 23.27 9.45 -8.21
N GLU A 728 24.13 10.13 -8.95
CA GLU A 728 25.08 11.11 -8.39
C GLU A 728 24.36 12.31 -7.79
N ILE A 729 23.29 12.79 -8.42
CA ILE A 729 22.44 13.86 -7.88
C ILE A 729 21.78 13.42 -6.57
N MET A 730 21.23 12.20 -6.50
CA MET A 730 20.61 11.66 -5.28
C MET A 730 21.63 11.54 -4.13
N ILE A 731 22.84 11.05 -4.42
CA ILE A 731 23.95 10.95 -3.45
C ILE A 731 24.39 12.34 -2.96
N ASP A 732 24.56 13.29 -3.87
CA ASP A 732 24.94 14.66 -3.53
C ASP A 732 23.89 15.33 -2.64
N GLN A 733 22.61 15.19 -3.00
CA GLN A 733 21.47 15.71 -2.25
C GLN A 733 21.49 15.22 -0.80
N ILE A 734 21.49 13.90 -0.56
CA ILE A 734 21.44 13.37 0.82
C ILE A 734 22.69 13.71 1.62
N THR A 735 23.86 13.71 0.97
CA THR A 735 25.13 14.08 1.60
C THR A 735 25.10 15.54 2.04
N LYS A 736 24.55 16.43 1.21
CA LYS A 736 24.48 17.87 1.53
C LYS A 736 23.45 18.15 2.62
N VAL A 737 22.27 17.54 2.59
CA VAL A 737 21.28 17.64 3.68
C VAL A 737 21.88 17.16 5.00
N HIS A 738 22.57 16.01 5.00
CA HIS A 738 23.24 15.48 6.20
C HIS A 738 24.29 16.45 6.76
N LYS A 739 25.14 17.03 5.89
CA LYS A 739 26.13 18.04 6.28
C LYS A 739 25.48 19.28 6.91
N ILE A 740 24.36 19.74 6.37
CA ILE A 740 23.61 20.89 6.92
C ILE A 740 23.08 20.54 8.30
N ILE A 741 22.47 19.36 8.50
CA ILE A 741 21.98 18.93 9.81
C ILE A 741 23.16 18.87 10.81
N ARG A 742 24.25 18.20 10.44
CA ARG A 742 25.43 18.03 11.30
C ARG A 742 26.20 19.32 11.58
N LYS A 743 26.00 20.37 10.77
CA LYS A 743 26.50 21.73 11.04
C LYS A 743 25.82 22.33 12.27
N TYR A 744 24.53 22.07 12.49
CA TYR A 744 23.73 22.68 13.57
C TYR A 744 23.50 21.77 14.76
N ASP A 745 23.41 20.45 14.54
CA ASP A 745 23.26 19.45 15.61
C ASP A 745 24.01 18.15 15.27
N ARG A 746 25.00 17.82 16.10
CA ARG A 746 25.85 16.64 15.92
C ARG A 746 25.21 15.35 16.42
N ASP A 747 24.23 15.45 17.32
CA ASP A 747 23.71 14.32 18.09
C ASP A 747 22.26 13.98 17.73
N VAL A 748 21.53 14.86 17.02
CA VAL A 748 20.17 14.57 16.55
C VAL A 748 20.12 13.27 15.73
N GLU A 749 19.17 12.39 16.05
CA GLU A 749 18.92 11.19 15.23
C GLU A 749 18.19 11.60 13.95
N ILE A 750 18.71 11.17 12.79
CA ILE A 750 18.16 11.52 11.48
C ILE A 750 17.46 10.30 10.89
N TYR A 751 16.23 10.48 10.42
CA TYR A 751 15.41 9.45 9.81
C TYR A 751 15.02 9.79 8.38
N ILE A 752 14.94 8.76 7.53
CA ILE A 752 14.38 8.84 6.17
C ILE A 752 13.39 7.70 5.93
N TRP A 753 12.56 7.87 4.91
CA TRP A 753 11.95 6.74 4.23
C TRP A 753 12.98 6.02 3.36
N GLY A 754 12.89 4.69 3.30
CA GLY A 754 13.85 3.84 2.59
C GLY A 754 13.62 3.70 1.09
N ASP A 755 12.58 4.24 0.49
CA ASP A 755 12.16 3.80 -0.85
C ASP A 755 13.09 4.25 -1.98
N MET A 756 13.65 5.47 -1.89
CA MET A 756 14.51 6.04 -2.93
C MET A 756 15.97 5.57 -2.88
N PHE A 757 16.37 4.89 -1.80
CA PHE A 757 17.71 4.31 -1.64
C PHE A 757 17.72 2.79 -1.76
N ASN A 758 16.57 2.17 -1.98
CA ASN A 758 16.43 0.73 -2.09
C ASN A 758 16.35 0.30 -3.56
N ASP A 759 17.36 -0.46 -4.00
CA ASP A 759 17.53 -0.94 -5.38
C ASP A 759 16.39 -1.88 -5.84
N PHE A 760 15.55 -2.34 -4.92
CA PHE A 760 14.42 -3.21 -5.18
C PHE A 760 13.06 -2.51 -5.02
N GLN A 761 13.04 -1.20 -4.75
CA GLN A 761 11.80 -0.42 -4.53
C GLN A 761 11.65 0.74 -5.51
N ASN A 762 11.76 1.99 -5.07
CA ASN A 762 11.48 3.17 -5.89
C ASN A 762 12.74 3.68 -6.62
N ALA A 763 13.94 3.30 -6.18
CA ALA A 763 15.19 3.71 -6.83
C ALA A 763 15.22 3.39 -8.35
N PRO A 764 14.80 2.20 -8.82
CA PRO A 764 14.78 1.90 -10.26
C PRO A 764 13.80 2.73 -11.10
N LYS A 765 12.81 3.36 -10.49
CA LYS A 765 11.82 4.15 -11.25
C LYS A 765 12.40 5.45 -11.82
N VAL A 766 13.48 5.93 -11.23
CA VAL A 766 14.11 7.20 -11.59
C VAL A 766 15.62 7.05 -11.83
N ASP A 767 16.08 5.83 -12.14
CA ASP A 767 17.46 5.49 -12.46
C ASP A 767 18.48 5.89 -11.36
N VAL A 768 18.13 5.69 -10.08
CA VAL A 768 19.00 5.99 -8.92
C VAL A 768 19.49 4.74 -8.19
N GLU A 769 19.45 3.56 -8.81
CA GLU A 769 19.98 2.33 -8.20
C GLU A 769 21.45 2.47 -7.78
N GLY A 770 21.78 1.90 -6.63
CA GLY A 770 23.07 2.01 -5.98
C GLY A 770 23.31 3.34 -5.27
N SER A 771 22.33 4.25 -5.20
CA SER A 771 22.41 5.49 -4.42
C SER A 771 22.66 5.24 -2.92
N ILE A 772 22.31 4.05 -2.42
CA ILE A 772 22.60 3.57 -1.06
C ILE A 772 24.08 3.72 -0.65
N THR A 773 24.99 3.72 -1.63
CA THR A 773 26.43 3.90 -1.41
C THR A 773 26.79 5.30 -0.87
N GLY A 774 25.95 6.29 -1.12
CA GLY A 774 26.10 7.65 -0.61
C GLY A 774 25.29 7.96 0.65
N LEU A 775 24.47 7.02 1.14
CA LEU A 775 23.67 7.23 2.35
C LEU A 775 24.57 7.19 3.61
N PRO A 776 24.62 8.25 4.44
CA PRO A 776 25.42 8.25 5.66
C PRO A 776 24.96 7.17 6.66
N LYS A 777 25.93 6.50 7.33
CA LYS A 777 25.67 5.35 8.22
C LYS A 777 24.93 5.68 9.51
N ASP A 778 24.95 6.93 9.93
CA ASP A 778 24.24 7.42 11.12
C ASP A 778 22.80 7.83 10.82
N ILE A 779 22.33 7.71 9.57
CA ILE A 779 20.91 7.87 9.23
C ILE A 779 20.17 6.56 9.50
N LEU A 780 19.04 6.69 10.20
CA LEU A 780 18.10 5.62 10.50
C LEU A 780 17.06 5.54 9.38
N VAL A 781 16.61 4.32 9.07
CA VAL A 781 15.70 4.08 7.95
C VAL A 781 14.36 3.57 8.47
N HIS A 782 13.27 4.18 8.02
CA HIS A 782 11.95 3.58 8.09
C HIS A 782 11.59 3.00 6.73
N ASP A 783 11.53 1.68 6.67
CA ASP A 783 11.22 0.96 5.43
C ASP A 783 9.76 0.56 5.45
N TRP A 784 9.00 1.09 4.48
CA TRP A 784 7.56 0.82 4.33
C TRP A 784 7.26 -0.26 3.29
N ASN A 785 8.27 -1.03 2.90
CA ASN A 785 8.09 -2.10 1.93
C ASN A 785 7.91 -3.46 2.63
N TYR A 786 6.67 -3.93 2.63
CA TYR A 786 6.24 -5.21 3.18
C TYR A 786 5.52 -6.01 2.10
N ILE A 787 5.35 -7.30 2.33
CA ILE A 787 4.48 -8.17 1.52
C ILE A 787 3.06 -7.60 1.56
N GLY A 788 2.67 -6.78 0.59
CA GLY A 788 1.45 -5.99 0.64
C GLY A 788 0.61 -6.10 -0.63
N VAL A 789 -0.70 -6.12 -0.43
CA VAL A 789 -1.71 -6.49 -1.44
C VAL A 789 -2.15 -5.29 -2.33
N TYR A 790 -1.67 -4.09 -2.03
CA TYR A 790 -2.01 -2.87 -2.77
C TYR A 790 -1.00 -2.48 -3.87
N HIS A 791 0.15 -3.14 -3.90
CA HIS A 791 1.11 -2.99 -4.98
C HIS A 791 1.17 -4.31 -5.76
N SER A 792 0.03 -4.68 -6.36
CA SER A 792 -0.10 -5.85 -7.27
C SER A 792 0.93 -5.85 -8.41
N ASP A 793 1.62 -4.73 -8.62
CA ASP A 793 2.51 -4.49 -9.75
C ASP A 793 3.98 -4.46 -9.30
N LYS A 794 4.27 -4.56 -8.00
CA LYS A 794 5.63 -4.51 -7.46
C LYS A 794 5.87 -5.61 -6.44
N MET A 795 6.30 -6.73 -7.00
CA MET A 795 7.14 -7.74 -6.35
C MET A 795 6.60 -8.37 -5.06
N LYS A 796 6.39 -9.69 -5.16
CA LYS A 796 6.47 -10.68 -4.08
C LYS A 796 7.86 -10.72 -3.42
N THR A 797 8.48 -9.58 -3.15
CA THR A 797 9.73 -9.50 -2.40
C THR A 797 9.40 -9.65 -0.93
N VAL A 798 10.05 -10.63 -0.31
CA VAL A 798 10.35 -10.67 1.14
C VAL A 798 10.63 -9.24 1.62
N ASN A 799 10.11 -8.86 2.79
CA ASN A 799 10.41 -7.60 3.46
C ASN A 799 11.80 -7.05 3.10
N GLN A 800 11.81 -5.91 2.41
CA GLN A 800 13.03 -5.35 1.86
C GLN A 800 13.88 -4.63 2.90
N MET A 801 13.46 -4.59 4.17
CA MET A 801 14.29 -4.18 5.30
C MET A 801 15.65 -4.90 5.33
N ASN A 802 15.74 -6.16 4.86
CA ASN A 802 17.02 -6.87 4.76
C ASN A 802 18.04 -6.11 3.92
N PHE A 803 17.61 -5.40 2.86
CA PHE A 803 18.47 -4.57 2.04
C PHE A 803 19.29 -3.59 2.91
N TYR A 804 18.65 -2.96 3.89
CA TYR A 804 19.26 -2.01 4.82
C TYR A 804 20.02 -2.68 5.96
N LEU A 805 19.39 -3.66 6.61
CA LEU A 805 19.95 -4.31 7.80
C LEU A 805 21.25 -5.08 7.48
N ASP A 806 21.30 -5.75 6.32
CA ASP A 806 22.48 -6.46 5.82
C ASP A 806 23.62 -5.49 5.46
N ARG A 807 23.28 -4.23 5.16
CA ARG A 807 24.21 -3.13 4.88
C ARG A 807 24.54 -2.28 6.10
N ASP A 808 24.22 -2.75 7.30
CA ASP A 808 24.57 -2.12 8.57
C ASP A 808 23.85 -0.81 8.90
N TYR A 809 22.66 -0.61 8.34
CA TYR A 809 21.78 0.48 8.78
C TYR A 809 20.88 0.01 9.94
N ARG A 810 20.56 0.96 10.84
CA ARG A 810 19.50 0.77 11.83
C ARG A 810 18.16 1.04 11.15
N THR A 811 17.24 0.09 11.21
CA THR A 811 16.02 0.12 10.41
C THR A 811 14.79 -0.24 11.23
N GLY A 812 13.73 0.55 11.10
CA GLY A 812 12.38 0.25 11.57
C GLY A 812 11.50 -0.17 10.40
N GLY A 813 10.57 -1.09 10.64
CA GLY A 813 9.60 -1.49 9.63
C GLY A 813 8.31 -0.72 9.80
N VAL A 814 7.76 -0.21 8.71
CA VAL A 814 6.52 0.56 8.72
C VAL A 814 5.42 -0.35 8.25
N VAL A 815 4.34 -0.46 9.01
CA VAL A 815 3.22 -1.34 8.68
C VAL A 815 2.00 -0.52 8.33
N TRP A 816 1.37 -0.89 7.22
CA TRP A 816 0.04 -0.41 6.88
C TRP A 816 -1.01 -1.45 7.27
N PHE A 817 -2.29 -1.06 7.25
CA PHE A 817 -3.45 -1.64 7.93
C PHE A 817 -3.60 -3.19 7.96
N GLU A 818 -2.87 -3.95 7.16
CA GLU A 818 -2.89 -5.41 7.12
C GLU A 818 -2.07 -6.06 8.27
N PRO A 819 -2.67 -6.94 9.09
CA PRO A 819 -1.97 -7.60 10.19
C PRO A 819 -0.77 -8.47 9.77
N ALA A 820 -0.75 -8.98 8.54
CA ALA A 820 0.34 -9.81 8.04
C ALA A 820 1.65 -9.03 7.82
N ASN A 821 1.57 -7.73 7.51
CA ASN A 821 2.74 -6.85 7.41
C ASN A 821 3.56 -6.83 8.71
N ILE A 822 2.86 -6.83 9.84
CA ILE A 822 3.48 -6.82 11.17
C ILE A 822 4.27 -8.09 11.41
N LEU A 823 3.70 -9.24 11.01
CA LEU A 823 4.41 -10.50 11.11
C LEU A 823 5.69 -10.44 10.28
N ASP A 824 5.62 -10.03 9.01
CA ASP A 824 6.76 -9.94 8.10
C ASP A 824 7.88 -8.99 8.60
N VAL A 825 7.49 -7.84 9.13
CA VAL A 825 8.40 -6.90 9.81
C VAL A 825 9.08 -7.55 11.01
N MET A 826 8.33 -8.25 11.85
CA MET A 826 8.89 -8.93 13.00
C MET A 826 9.83 -10.07 12.61
N LEU A 827 9.52 -10.84 11.56
CA LEU A 827 10.37 -11.95 11.09
C LEU A 827 11.77 -11.44 10.75
N THR A 828 11.78 -10.33 10.02
CA THR A 828 13.00 -9.71 9.51
C THR A 828 13.75 -8.99 10.63
N GLY A 829 13.04 -8.26 11.49
CA GLY A 829 13.61 -7.60 12.65
C GLY A 829 14.24 -8.56 13.67
N GLU A 830 13.61 -9.71 13.92
CA GLU A 830 14.10 -10.74 14.86
C GLU A 830 15.43 -11.36 14.41
N LYS A 831 15.66 -11.50 13.09
CA LYS A 831 16.96 -11.94 12.56
C LYS A 831 18.05 -10.90 12.81
N HIS A 832 17.68 -9.62 12.93
CA HIS A 832 18.61 -8.48 13.02
C HIS A 832 18.39 -7.60 14.27
N LYS A 833 18.08 -8.22 15.43
CA LYS A 833 17.75 -7.52 16.69
C LYS A 833 18.66 -6.36 17.10
N GLY A 834 19.95 -6.45 16.80
CA GLY A 834 20.92 -5.41 17.16
C GLY A 834 20.76 -4.10 16.37
N LYS A 835 20.10 -4.15 15.21
CA LYS A 835 19.89 -3.02 14.29
C LYS A 835 18.42 -2.67 14.10
N PHE A 836 17.52 -3.59 14.44
CA PHE A 836 16.09 -3.39 14.33
C PHE A 836 15.57 -2.39 15.38
N LEU A 837 14.93 -1.32 14.91
CA LEU A 837 14.40 -0.27 15.77
C LEU A 837 13.09 -0.68 16.43
N GLY A 838 12.23 -1.37 15.68
CA GLY A 838 10.85 -1.66 16.03
C GLY A 838 9.92 -1.36 14.86
N ILE A 839 8.63 -1.24 15.16
CA ILE A 839 7.57 -1.16 14.16
C ILE A 839 6.91 0.21 14.23
N MET A 840 6.74 0.85 13.08
CA MET A 840 5.96 2.07 12.94
C MET A 840 4.56 1.76 12.44
N HIS A 841 3.54 2.20 13.18
CA HIS A 841 2.17 2.24 12.65
C HIS A 841 2.05 3.39 11.64
N SER A 842 1.52 3.08 10.46
CA SER A 842 1.10 4.07 9.49
C SER A 842 -0.40 3.93 9.19
N ALA A 843 -1.12 5.04 9.27
CA ALA A 843 -2.53 5.14 8.89
C ALA A 843 -2.64 5.96 7.59
N TRP A 844 -1.92 5.54 6.55
CA TRP A 844 -2.12 6.10 5.22
C TRP A 844 -3.52 5.73 4.72
N ALA A 845 -4.20 6.62 4.01
CA ALA A 845 -5.62 6.44 3.62
C ALA A 845 -6.58 6.23 4.83
N LYS A 846 -7.84 5.85 4.59
CA LYS A 846 -8.89 5.76 5.63
C LYS A 846 -8.78 4.52 6.55
N PHE A 847 -7.67 3.78 6.50
CA PHE A 847 -7.53 2.49 7.18
C PHE A 847 -6.65 2.61 8.43
N GLU A 848 -7.21 2.37 9.61
CA GLU A 848 -6.53 2.52 10.91
C GLU A 848 -6.23 1.18 11.62
N HIS A 849 -6.51 0.07 10.94
CA HIS A 849 -6.58 -1.26 11.55
C HIS A 849 -5.27 -1.86 12.07
N SER A 850 -4.11 -1.24 11.78
CA SER A 850 -2.82 -1.73 12.28
C SER A 850 -2.40 -1.11 13.62
N LEU A 851 -3.13 -0.14 14.19
CA LEU A 851 -2.74 0.57 15.42
C LEU A 851 -2.60 -0.37 16.63
N LEU A 852 -3.64 -1.16 16.93
CA LEU A 852 -3.60 -2.09 18.06
C LEU A 852 -2.63 -3.25 17.78
N PRO A 853 -2.69 -3.95 16.63
CA PRO A 853 -1.70 -4.97 16.31
C PRO A 853 -0.23 -4.52 16.43
N THR A 854 0.09 -3.30 16.02
CA THR A 854 1.45 -2.74 16.11
C THR A 854 1.85 -2.48 17.55
N ALA A 855 0.93 -1.97 18.40
CA ALA A 855 1.17 -1.78 19.81
C ALA A 855 1.51 -3.10 20.53
N GLU A 856 0.72 -4.16 20.26
CA GLU A 856 0.97 -5.49 20.82
C GLU A 856 2.32 -6.05 20.36
N ALA A 857 2.60 -5.99 19.06
CA ALA A 857 3.85 -6.49 18.49
C ALA A 857 5.10 -5.79 19.05
N ASN A 858 5.05 -4.45 19.15
CA ASN A 858 6.12 -3.65 19.71
C ASN A 858 6.36 -3.90 21.21
N TRP A 859 5.32 -4.29 21.94
CA TRP A 859 5.40 -4.53 23.37
C TRP A 859 5.77 -5.97 23.70
N SER A 860 5.00 -6.95 23.20
CA SER A 860 5.13 -8.35 23.58
C SER A 860 6.04 -9.16 22.65
N GLY A 861 6.40 -8.61 21.50
CA GLY A 861 7.15 -9.34 20.47
C GLY A 861 6.32 -10.48 19.87
N LYS A 862 4.98 -10.38 19.90
CA LYS A 862 4.05 -11.39 19.38
C LYS A 862 2.96 -10.73 18.55
N THR A 863 2.32 -11.54 17.69
CA THR A 863 1.11 -11.14 16.96
C THR A 863 0.01 -12.18 17.20
N ILE A 864 -1.24 -11.78 16.97
CA ILE A 864 -2.39 -12.69 17.00
C ILE A 864 -2.29 -13.81 15.95
N LEU A 865 -1.48 -13.62 14.89
CA LEU A 865 -1.21 -14.60 13.83
C LEU A 865 -0.24 -15.73 14.27
N ASN A 866 0.24 -15.72 15.53
CA ASN A 866 1.08 -16.74 16.17
C ASN A 866 2.53 -16.89 15.61
N LYS A 867 3.30 -17.84 16.17
CA LYS A 867 4.73 -18.11 15.90
C LYS A 867 5.02 -18.63 14.47
N LEU A 868 6.32 -18.70 14.20
CA LEU A 868 7.02 -18.07 13.10
C LEU A 868 7.67 -19.06 12.12
N GLU A 869 7.44 -20.35 12.31
CA GLU A 869 8.10 -21.41 11.53
C GLU A 869 7.19 -21.77 10.36
N PHE A 870 7.43 -21.14 9.20
CA PHE A 870 6.88 -21.54 7.90
C PHE A 870 8.00 -21.58 6.89
#